data_AF-A0A8T7MK47-F1
#
_entry.id   AF-A0A8T7MK47-F1
#
_cell.length_a   1.000
_cell.length_b   1.000
_cell.length_c   1.000
_cell.angle_alpha   90.00
_cell.angle_beta   90.00
_cell.angle_gamma   90.00
#
_symmetry.space_group_name_H-M   'P 1'
#
loop_
_entity.id
_entity.type
_entity.pdbx_description
1 polymer ?
#
loop_
_entity_poly.entity_id
_entity_poly.type
_entity_poly.pdbx_seq_one_letter_code
_entity_poly.pdbx_strand_id
1 'polypeptide(L)'
;MLPQDVQAFKQIVTMAQRGEKAEAHARLLTLLRTYPDEISLLLWLAQTSPDLTSAGQYIAQAKALSPNQTEVIAAEKWLDGEKAKNSGQASSPHPNPNAGSGPQVAAATQPETCYGKIYIYENANPTPKEFELNDTSILIGRSQTNNNISLSDTTVSREHARLYFERDSWWLENRSIKNPTSIKGVAVSNNIPLKHNDSFEIGPYNIRLGYSDELKNSKTRTILPEEFRPILEIAYEGHSSSYTLEKNLVTLGRTPDNDIVVPNVALSVHHAVFTKNGQDYMIENKSAQGLYIKGQKFPRKLLDNDDVIRIYDGQGNIVLTMTYRNELNPYGKERTFLKLKPDQTVVRIGRDTSNDLVLPYPQVSAQHAQIIRQNNGTFLHDLGSTNGTFVGDQRITKGRDVPIKPGDTILIAGYQLIYQEDNISQASSTEVRLDVLNLYKAVEDRDKKTKILLNNISLSIQPKEFVALLGGSGSGKSTLMDAINGFRTADKGKVLINGDATFQQNPAYRAKLGYVPQDDIIHQDLIVERALYYAAKLRLPPDTKKEDLQKRVEQVLSDVGMTERRQVKVAQLSGGQRKRVSIALELLANPNLLFLDEPTSGLDPGLDKIMMTLLRNLADQGRTVVLVTHATGNIMVCDKVVFLARDGRLAFFGTPAEALDFFGVREFADIYVKLEVKENYEKAEEEYQKSNYYHKYIEQPLRAIRAQSQQTTSRPLAPAKALRVSAWGQFLILVQRYAELIWLDRVNLLILLLQAPIIGCVLALVAGDKAFIDGTIVIDTQRLLFIMAVSSVWLGTSNSARELAKEANIYRRERLVNLQVVPYILSKVTVLALLCVVQSLSLTLVVIARVGAPNDPLFLLGGLELAIGVWLTTMAGVGMGLLVSALASNPDRALTIVPVILVPQIILGGVIFSLDGPGQALSYVTVSKWSLDGLGTSTNLNRLEYYAINKMGLPPTPQKAFDPANYDLSPQKDKKDNESQDSRRVHLLIRWSILAGMTILFIGLACQFQKRRDKA
;
A
#
# COMPACT_ATOMS: atom_id res chain seq x y z
N MET A 1 17.29 38.29 -25.41
CA MET A 1 18.19 38.22 -26.59
C MET A 1 17.67 38.90 -27.86
N LEU A 2 18.54 39.67 -28.52
CA LEU A 2 18.34 40.16 -29.89
C LEU A 2 18.52 38.99 -30.89
N PRO A 3 17.92 39.02 -32.10
CA PRO A 3 18.06 37.95 -33.10
C PRO A 3 19.51 37.60 -33.47
N GLN A 4 20.43 38.55 -33.28
CA GLN A 4 21.86 38.38 -33.54
C GLN A 4 22.54 37.44 -32.51
N ASP A 5 22.07 37.42 -31.26
CA ASP A 5 22.65 36.58 -30.20
C ASP A 5 22.29 35.10 -30.39
N VAL A 6 21.07 34.82 -30.87
CA VAL A 6 20.62 33.47 -31.21
C VAL A 6 21.39 32.93 -32.43
N GLN A 7 21.70 33.79 -33.39
CA GLN A 7 22.58 33.48 -34.52
C GLN A 7 24.01 33.16 -34.06
N ALA A 8 24.57 33.95 -33.13
CA ALA A 8 25.90 33.71 -32.56
C ALA A 8 25.96 32.36 -31.82
N PHE A 9 24.93 32.02 -31.04
CA PHE A 9 24.85 30.73 -30.35
C PHE A 9 24.78 29.55 -31.35
N LYS A 10 23.98 29.67 -32.41
CA LYS A 10 23.92 28.65 -33.48
C LYS A 10 25.28 28.46 -34.18
N GLN A 11 26.04 29.54 -34.40
CA GLN A 11 27.38 29.44 -34.97
C GLN A 11 28.35 28.68 -34.05
N ILE A 12 28.32 28.96 -32.74
CA ILE A 12 29.14 28.26 -31.74
C ILE A 12 28.85 26.76 -31.72
N VAL A 13 27.57 26.39 -31.77
CA VAL A 13 27.14 24.98 -31.84
C VAL A 13 27.64 24.31 -33.14
N THR A 14 27.55 25.03 -34.26
CA THR A 14 28.04 24.52 -35.56
C THR A 14 29.56 24.30 -35.56
N MET A 15 30.32 25.21 -34.94
CA MET A 15 31.78 25.07 -34.78
C MET A 15 32.14 23.87 -33.90
N ALA A 16 31.41 23.67 -32.80
CA ALA A 16 31.61 22.51 -31.92
C ALA A 16 31.34 21.18 -32.66
N GLN A 17 30.33 21.13 -33.53
CA GLN A 17 30.02 19.95 -34.35
C GLN A 17 31.10 19.65 -35.42
N ARG A 18 31.83 20.67 -35.88
CA ARG A 18 32.95 20.52 -36.83
C ARG A 18 34.28 20.12 -36.16
N GLY A 19 34.30 19.97 -34.84
CA GLY A 19 35.48 19.54 -34.08
C GLY A 19 36.34 20.68 -33.52
N GLU A 20 35.96 21.93 -33.74
CA GLU A 20 36.67 23.14 -33.30
C GLU A 20 36.33 23.49 -31.83
N LYS A 21 36.54 22.53 -30.92
CA LYS A 21 36.03 22.58 -29.53
C LYS A 21 36.61 23.72 -28.69
N ALA A 22 37.89 24.04 -28.86
CA ALA A 22 38.55 25.09 -28.07
C ALA A 22 38.03 26.50 -28.40
N GLU A 23 37.80 26.79 -29.68
CA GLU A 23 37.29 28.09 -30.11
C GLU A 23 35.80 28.25 -29.79
N ALA A 24 35.01 27.19 -29.96
CA ALA A 24 33.61 27.17 -29.54
C ALA A 24 33.46 27.41 -28.03
N HIS A 25 34.34 26.81 -27.21
CA HIS A 25 34.34 27.01 -25.76
C HIS A 25 34.70 28.45 -25.36
N ALA A 26 35.71 29.04 -26.00
CA ALA A 26 36.10 30.43 -25.74
C ALA A 26 34.97 31.41 -26.08
N ARG A 27 34.29 31.25 -27.22
CA ARG A 27 33.17 32.13 -27.62
C ARG A 27 31.93 31.93 -26.75
N LEU A 28 31.67 30.71 -26.28
CA LEU A 28 30.58 30.43 -25.35
C LEU A 28 30.81 31.12 -24.01
N LEU A 29 32.04 31.09 -23.48
CA LEU A 29 32.39 31.81 -22.25
C LEU A 29 32.24 33.32 -22.41
N THR A 30 32.58 33.88 -23.57
CA THR A 30 32.35 35.31 -23.86
C THR A 30 30.86 35.62 -23.87
N LEU A 31 30.02 34.80 -24.52
CA LEU A 31 28.57 35.01 -24.57
C LEU A 31 27.93 34.92 -23.17
N LEU A 32 28.38 33.96 -22.33
CA LEU A 32 27.89 33.76 -20.97
C LEU A 32 28.32 34.87 -20.01
N ARG A 33 29.49 35.48 -20.23
CA ARG A 33 29.92 36.67 -19.48
C ARG A 33 29.09 37.90 -19.83
N THR A 34 28.58 38.00 -21.05
CA THR A 34 27.75 39.12 -21.49
C THR A 34 26.31 39.02 -20.96
N TYR A 35 25.77 37.82 -20.77
CA TYR A 35 24.38 37.60 -20.32
C TYR A 35 24.28 36.57 -19.18
N PRO A 36 24.73 36.91 -17.96
CA PRO A 36 24.78 35.97 -16.83
C PRO A 36 23.40 35.54 -16.32
N ASP A 37 22.35 36.35 -16.49
CA ASP A 37 21.00 36.08 -15.95
C ASP A 37 20.08 35.30 -16.91
N GLU A 38 20.47 35.09 -18.17
CA GLU A 38 19.66 34.37 -19.18
C GLU A 38 20.05 32.88 -19.35
N ILE A 39 20.94 32.34 -18.49
CA ILE A 39 21.46 30.97 -18.54
C ILE A 39 20.35 29.91 -18.58
N SER A 40 19.26 30.12 -17.82
CA SER A 40 18.11 29.22 -17.78
C SER A 40 17.38 29.14 -19.12
N LEU A 41 17.35 30.23 -19.90
CA LEU A 41 16.66 30.32 -21.19
C LEU A 41 17.50 29.68 -22.32
N LEU A 42 18.82 29.84 -22.27
CA LEU A 42 19.77 29.19 -23.18
C LEU A 42 19.81 27.66 -22.96
N LEU A 43 19.75 27.21 -21.70
CA LEU A 43 19.59 25.79 -21.34
C LEU A 43 18.24 25.21 -21.78
N TRP A 44 17.17 25.99 -21.70
CA TRP A 44 15.84 25.58 -22.17
C TRP A 44 15.74 25.50 -23.70
N LEU A 45 16.33 26.45 -24.44
CA LEU A 45 16.42 26.42 -25.91
C LEU A 45 17.26 25.24 -26.44
N ALA A 46 18.33 24.87 -25.71
CA ALA A 46 19.14 23.70 -26.03
C ALA A 46 18.40 22.37 -25.81
N GLN A 47 17.44 22.33 -24.87
CA GLN A 47 16.64 21.14 -24.58
C GLN A 47 15.43 20.95 -25.52
N THR A 48 14.97 22.01 -26.18
CA THR A 48 13.75 22.01 -27.00
C THR A 48 14.00 21.88 -28.50
N SER A 49 15.26 21.87 -28.96
CA SER A 49 15.60 21.72 -30.37
C SER A 49 15.88 20.25 -30.74
N PRO A 50 15.16 19.63 -31.70
CA PRO A 50 15.24 18.20 -31.98
C PRO A 50 16.58 17.70 -32.56
N ASP A 51 17.47 18.59 -33.00
CA ASP A 51 18.68 18.23 -33.77
C ASP A 51 20.00 18.19 -32.97
N LEU A 52 19.96 18.19 -31.62
CA LEU A 52 21.17 18.32 -30.78
C LEU A 52 21.32 17.25 -29.67
N THR A 53 21.05 15.98 -30.00
CA THR A 53 21.20 14.83 -29.10
C THR A 53 22.65 14.47 -28.72
N SER A 54 23.67 15.19 -29.18
CA SER A 54 25.09 14.98 -28.82
C SER A 54 25.72 16.10 -27.98
N ALA A 55 24.94 17.06 -27.47
CA ALA A 55 25.41 18.11 -26.56
C ALA A 55 25.31 17.74 -25.06
N GLY A 56 24.50 16.72 -24.72
CA GLY A 56 24.27 16.30 -23.33
C GLY A 56 25.51 15.75 -22.61
N GLN A 57 26.47 15.17 -23.35
CA GLN A 57 27.72 14.66 -22.79
C GLN A 57 28.70 15.78 -22.41
N TYR A 58 28.63 16.95 -23.07
CA TYR A 58 29.51 18.09 -22.78
C TYR A 58 29.01 18.90 -21.57
N ILE A 59 27.70 19.00 -21.39
CA ILE A 59 27.06 19.66 -20.23
C ILE A 59 27.29 18.85 -18.94
N ALA A 60 27.34 17.52 -19.04
CA ALA A 60 27.69 16.64 -17.92
C ALA A 60 29.16 16.81 -17.47
N GLN A 61 30.09 17.04 -18.41
CA GLN A 61 31.50 17.32 -18.09
C GLN A 61 31.72 18.75 -17.56
N ALA A 62 30.94 19.74 -18.02
CA ALA A 62 31.01 21.11 -17.50
C ALA A 62 30.45 21.23 -16.07
N LYS A 63 29.43 20.43 -15.70
CA LYS A 63 28.92 20.34 -14.32
C LYS A 63 29.89 19.71 -13.32
N ALA A 64 30.88 18.95 -13.80
CA ALA A 64 31.89 18.31 -12.97
C ALA A 64 33.01 19.26 -12.51
N LEU A 65 33.01 20.53 -12.95
CA LEU A 65 34.02 21.55 -12.62
C LEU A 65 33.45 22.69 -11.76
N SER A 66 32.97 22.29 -10.56
CA SER A 66 32.81 23.05 -9.31
C SER A 66 31.52 23.85 -9.01
N PRO A 67 30.88 23.55 -7.86
CA PRO A 67 30.06 24.48 -7.09
C PRO A 67 30.61 24.64 -5.65
N ASN A 68 31.69 25.41 -5.43
CA ASN A 68 31.92 26.14 -4.17
C ASN A 68 33.09 27.14 -4.25
N GLN A 69 32.86 28.36 -3.75
CA GLN A 69 33.65 29.59 -3.97
C GLN A 69 35.00 29.71 -3.22
N THR A 70 35.56 28.65 -2.63
CA THR A 70 36.77 28.76 -1.78
C THR A 70 38.06 28.30 -2.47
N GLU A 71 37.98 27.68 -3.65
CA GLU A 71 39.17 27.18 -4.38
C GLU A 71 39.70 28.15 -5.46
N VAL A 72 38.95 29.21 -5.78
CA VAL A 72 39.35 30.24 -6.76
C VAL A 72 40.55 31.07 -6.27
N ILE A 73 40.71 31.24 -4.95
CA ILE A 73 41.83 32.01 -4.37
C ILE A 73 43.10 31.15 -4.18
N ALA A 74 42.98 29.81 -4.22
CA ALA A 74 44.12 28.89 -4.22
C ALA A 74 44.65 28.61 -5.65
N ALA A 75 43.76 28.62 -6.64
CA ALA A 75 44.12 28.48 -8.05
C ALA A 75 44.80 29.73 -8.65
N GLU A 76 44.47 30.94 -8.17
CA GLU A 76 45.15 32.19 -8.56
C GLU A 76 46.61 32.27 -8.03
N LYS A 77 46.94 31.57 -6.94
CA LYS A 77 48.33 31.51 -6.40
C LYS A 77 49.18 30.36 -6.94
N TRP A 78 48.60 29.45 -7.73
CA TRP A 78 49.33 28.37 -8.39
C TRP A 78 49.67 28.69 -9.86
N LEU A 79 48.94 29.63 -10.49
CA LEU A 79 49.16 30.06 -11.87
C LEU A 79 50.28 31.10 -12.08
N ASP A 80 50.83 31.69 -11.02
CA ASP A 80 51.93 32.68 -11.09
C ASP A 80 53.34 32.06 -10.88
N GLY A 81 53.46 30.74 -10.71
CA GLY A 81 54.71 30.07 -10.30
C GLY A 81 55.53 29.34 -11.37
N GLU A 82 54.96 28.97 -12.51
CA GLU A 82 55.62 28.07 -13.48
C GLU A 82 55.71 28.61 -14.92
N LYS A 83 56.17 29.86 -15.04
CA LYS A 83 57.00 30.29 -16.18
C LYS A 83 58.45 30.47 -15.73
N ALA A 84 59.08 29.40 -15.29
CA ALA A 84 60.53 29.33 -15.17
C ALA A 84 61.05 27.89 -15.30
N LYS A 85 61.73 27.63 -16.42
CA LYS A 85 62.82 26.64 -16.60
C LYS A 85 62.37 25.16 -16.58
N ASN A 86 62.24 24.46 -17.70
CA ASN A 86 63.32 24.05 -18.61
C ASN A 86 64.68 23.81 -17.92
N SER A 87 64.92 22.58 -17.46
CA SER A 87 66.13 21.78 -17.72
C SER A 87 66.30 20.62 -16.72
N GLY A 88 66.61 19.42 -17.23
CA GLY A 88 67.70 18.62 -16.67
C GLY A 88 67.36 17.41 -15.78
N GLN A 89 67.47 16.23 -16.40
CA GLN A 89 68.31 15.08 -15.99
C GLN A 89 68.16 14.40 -14.60
N ALA A 90 67.83 13.11 -14.70
CA ALA A 90 68.62 11.94 -14.27
C ALA A 90 68.51 11.35 -12.83
N SER A 91 68.53 10.01 -12.86
CA SER A 91 69.00 9.01 -11.88
C SER A 91 68.16 8.63 -10.64
N SER A 92 67.82 7.33 -10.60
CA SER A 92 67.72 6.44 -9.43
C SER A 92 69.06 6.36 -8.64
N PRO A 93 69.22 5.72 -7.45
CA PRO A 93 68.42 4.67 -6.79
C PRO A 93 68.25 4.78 -5.24
N HIS A 94 67.64 3.74 -4.62
CA HIS A 94 67.55 3.34 -3.18
C HIS A 94 68.78 3.66 -2.28
N PRO A 95 68.74 3.65 -0.90
CA PRO A 95 68.02 2.73 0.00
C PRO A 95 67.52 3.24 1.40
N ASN A 96 66.87 2.35 2.17
CA ASN A 96 66.56 2.37 3.63
C ASN A 96 67.86 2.51 4.50
N PRO A 97 67.92 2.81 5.84
CA PRO A 97 67.00 2.38 6.93
C PRO A 97 66.85 3.25 8.23
N ASN A 98 65.91 2.81 9.09
CA ASN A 98 65.91 2.75 10.59
C ASN A 98 65.46 3.89 11.55
N ALA A 99 64.73 3.40 12.58
CA ALA A 99 64.43 3.90 13.94
C ALA A 99 63.36 5.00 14.08
N GLY A 100 62.37 4.95 14.98
CA GLY A 100 62.13 4.13 16.16
C GLY A 100 61.70 5.02 17.34
N SER A 101 60.42 5.03 17.70
CA SER A 101 59.78 5.47 18.97
C SER A 101 58.27 5.55 18.68
N GLY A 102 57.34 4.83 19.31
CA GLY A 102 57.10 4.55 20.73
C GLY A 102 55.67 5.08 21.03
N PRO A 103 54.64 4.24 21.25
CA PRO A 103 53.26 4.73 21.33
C PRO A 103 52.86 5.11 22.76
N GLN A 104 52.24 6.29 22.93
CA GLN A 104 51.53 6.71 24.13
C GLN A 104 50.02 6.50 23.97
N VAL A 105 49.50 5.58 24.80
CA VAL A 105 48.27 5.63 25.63
C VAL A 105 46.98 6.19 24.99
N ALA A 106 46.06 5.29 24.64
CA ALA A 106 44.63 5.56 24.52
C ALA A 106 43.91 5.09 25.81
N ALA A 107 43.02 5.94 26.33
CA ALA A 107 42.20 5.66 27.51
C ALA A 107 41.10 4.64 27.18
N ALA A 108 41.07 3.54 27.94
CA ALA A 108 40.08 2.47 27.81
C ALA A 108 38.85 2.75 28.71
N THR A 109 37.68 2.70 28.10
CA THR A 109 36.37 2.49 28.73
C THR A 109 36.33 1.11 29.40
N GLN A 110 35.76 1.04 30.61
CA GLN A 110 35.57 -0.21 31.36
C GLN A 110 34.55 -1.14 30.68
N PRO A 111 34.79 -2.45 30.56
CA PRO A 111 33.77 -3.43 30.21
C PRO A 111 33.11 -4.03 31.47
N GLU A 112 31.78 -4.12 31.46
CA GLU A 112 30.99 -4.84 32.47
C GLU A 112 30.96 -6.35 32.19
N THR A 113 31.57 -7.12 33.11
CA THR A 113 31.21 -8.48 33.61
C THR A 113 31.55 -9.81 32.87
N CYS A 114 32.38 -10.58 33.59
CA CYS A 114 32.54 -12.05 33.78
C CYS A 114 32.85 -13.00 32.60
N TYR A 115 34.07 -13.54 32.60
CA TYR A 115 34.55 -14.55 31.65
C TYR A 115 34.72 -15.95 32.28
N GLY A 116 33.74 -16.49 33.02
CA GLY A 116 33.75 -17.88 33.52
C GLY A 116 34.38 -18.10 34.90
N LYS A 117 34.57 -19.37 35.31
CA LYS A 117 35.10 -19.79 36.62
C LYS A 117 36.28 -20.75 36.43
N ILE A 118 37.23 -20.77 37.35
CA ILE A 118 38.21 -21.87 37.46
C ILE A 118 38.08 -22.60 38.78
N TYR A 119 38.25 -23.90 38.70
CA TYR A 119 38.25 -24.82 39.84
C TYR A 119 39.66 -25.37 40.03
N ILE A 120 40.24 -25.15 41.21
CA ILE A 120 41.59 -25.59 41.56
C ILE A 120 41.48 -26.75 42.55
N TYR A 121 41.88 -27.93 42.10
CA TYR A 121 41.98 -29.15 42.90
C TYR A 121 43.41 -29.34 43.36
N GLU A 122 43.61 -29.55 44.65
CA GLU A 122 44.90 -29.96 45.22
C GLU A 122 44.89 -31.49 45.33
N ASN A 123 45.92 -32.19 44.87
CA ASN A 123 45.93 -33.67 44.74
C ASN A 123 45.54 -34.47 46.01
N ALA A 124 45.49 -33.83 47.19
CA ALA A 124 45.07 -34.44 48.46
C ALA A 124 43.66 -34.07 48.93
N ASN A 125 42.93 -33.18 48.24
CA ASN A 125 41.64 -32.63 48.69
C ASN A 125 40.57 -32.69 47.59
N PRO A 126 39.47 -33.44 47.78
CA PRO A 126 38.45 -33.65 46.74
C PRO A 126 37.54 -32.43 46.49
N THR A 127 37.55 -31.43 47.36
CA THR A 127 36.79 -30.18 47.18
C THR A 127 37.67 -29.10 46.51
N PRO A 128 37.31 -28.61 45.31
CA PRO A 128 38.09 -27.57 44.63
C PRO A 128 37.89 -26.20 45.29
N LYS A 129 38.91 -25.35 45.19
CA LYS A 129 38.76 -23.90 45.40
C LYS A 129 38.28 -23.25 44.11
N GLU A 130 37.23 -22.43 44.22
CA GLU A 130 36.60 -21.75 43.09
C GLU A 130 37.07 -20.30 43.00
N PHE A 131 37.37 -19.84 41.79
CA PHE A 131 37.74 -18.45 41.50
C PHE A 131 36.94 -17.95 40.29
N GLU A 132 36.33 -16.78 40.42
CA GLU A 132 35.66 -16.10 39.30
C GLU A 132 36.69 -15.41 38.40
N LEU A 133 36.52 -15.56 37.09
CA LEU A 133 37.38 -14.93 36.08
C LEU A 133 36.78 -13.57 35.70
N ASN A 134 37.04 -12.57 36.55
CA ASN A 134 36.49 -11.22 36.38
C ASN A 134 37.42 -10.31 35.55
N ASP A 135 38.68 -10.73 35.36
CA ASP A 135 39.69 -10.01 34.59
C ASP A 135 39.95 -10.68 33.23
N THR A 136 40.32 -9.90 32.21
CA THR A 136 40.74 -10.41 30.89
C THR A 136 42.12 -11.09 30.91
N SER A 137 42.84 -11.01 32.02
CA SER A 137 44.17 -11.61 32.22
C SER A 137 44.39 -11.94 33.69
N ILE A 138 44.73 -13.20 33.99
CA ILE A 138 44.82 -13.77 35.33
C ILE A 138 46.18 -14.45 35.47
N LEU A 139 47.01 -13.95 36.38
CA LEU A 139 48.27 -14.58 36.76
C LEU A 139 48.06 -15.61 37.88
N ILE A 140 48.68 -16.77 37.72
CA ILE A 140 48.68 -17.87 38.69
C ILE A 140 50.12 -18.14 39.10
N GLY A 141 50.43 -18.15 40.40
CA GLY A 141 51.78 -18.41 40.89
C GLY A 141 51.91 -18.38 42.40
N ARG A 142 53.14 -18.48 42.93
CA ARG A 142 53.42 -18.53 44.38
C ARG A 142 53.46 -17.16 45.07
N SER A 143 53.60 -16.07 44.32
CA SER A 143 53.55 -14.71 44.89
C SER A 143 52.14 -14.40 45.40
N GLN A 144 52.02 -13.83 46.60
CA GLN A 144 50.75 -13.36 47.16
C GLN A 144 50.39 -11.94 46.72
N THR A 145 51.39 -11.15 46.28
CA THR A 145 51.19 -9.73 45.93
C THR A 145 51.04 -9.48 44.44
N ASN A 146 51.54 -10.39 43.59
CA ASN A 146 51.66 -10.17 42.14
C ASN A 146 50.78 -11.10 41.29
N ASN A 147 50.07 -12.05 41.89
CA ASN A 147 49.21 -12.98 41.17
C ASN A 147 47.76 -12.79 41.59
N ASN A 148 46.85 -12.90 40.62
CA ASN A 148 45.41 -12.99 40.88
C ASN A 148 45.09 -14.26 41.69
N ILE A 149 45.85 -15.34 41.48
CA ILE A 149 45.69 -16.61 42.19
C ILE A 149 47.02 -17.07 42.77
N SER A 150 47.06 -17.18 44.10
CA SER A 150 48.24 -17.59 44.84
C SER A 150 48.19 -19.07 45.24
N LEU A 151 49.19 -19.84 44.82
CA LEU A 151 49.35 -21.26 45.17
C LEU A 151 50.56 -21.42 46.10
N SER A 152 50.38 -22.07 47.25
CA SER A 152 51.39 -22.09 48.33
C SER A 152 52.53 -23.10 48.14
N ASP A 153 52.43 -24.02 47.18
CA ASP A 153 53.42 -25.09 47.01
C ASP A 153 54.78 -24.59 46.49
N THR A 154 55.85 -25.15 47.05
CA THR A 154 57.24 -24.78 46.71
C THR A 154 57.64 -25.08 45.26
N THR A 155 56.96 -26.03 44.60
CA THR A 155 57.16 -26.39 43.19
C THR A 155 56.57 -25.36 42.22
N VAL A 156 55.73 -24.43 42.70
CA VAL A 156 55.14 -23.36 41.88
C VAL A 156 56.07 -22.14 41.83
N SER A 157 56.39 -21.65 40.63
CA SER A 157 57.15 -20.42 40.43
C SER A 157 56.42 -19.16 40.93
N ARG A 158 57.16 -18.07 41.17
CA ARG A 158 56.56 -16.81 41.65
C ARG A 158 55.44 -16.31 40.74
N GLU A 159 55.63 -16.38 39.42
CA GLU A 159 54.62 -16.19 38.37
C GLU A 159 54.68 -17.43 37.48
N HIS A 160 53.75 -18.36 37.64
CA HIS A 160 53.88 -19.71 37.06
C HIS A 160 53.17 -19.81 35.70
N ALA A 161 51.94 -19.33 35.60
CA ALA A 161 51.15 -19.35 34.38
C ALA A 161 50.28 -18.10 34.28
N ARG A 162 49.84 -17.79 33.06
CA ARG A 162 48.88 -16.72 32.79
C ARG A 162 47.74 -17.25 31.94
N LEU A 163 46.52 -17.00 32.40
CA LEU A 163 45.30 -17.16 31.62
C LEU A 163 44.92 -15.80 31.04
N TYR A 164 44.66 -15.69 29.75
CA TYR A 164 44.17 -14.43 29.17
C TYR A 164 43.08 -14.69 28.13
N PHE A 165 42.14 -13.77 28.01
CA PHE A 165 41.01 -13.88 27.10
C PHE A 165 41.27 -13.06 25.85
N GLU A 166 41.37 -13.72 24.70
CA GLU A 166 41.63 -13.07 23.40
C GLU A 166 40.87 -13.83 22.30
N ARG A 167 40.17 -13.09 21.41
CA ARG A 167 39.39 -13.65 20.28
C ARG A 167 38.35 -14.71 20.73
N ASP A 168 37.54 -14.36 21.72
CA ASP A 168 36.46 -15.22 22.28
C ASP A 168 36.94 -16.57 22.83
N SER A 169 38.18 -16.68 23.31
CA SER A 169 38.71 -17.90 23.93
C SER A 169 39.73 -17.59 25.02
N TRP A 170 39.79 -18.46 26.04
CA TRP A 170 40.83 -18.43 27.06
C TRP A 170 42.12 -19.06 26.50
N TRP A 171 43.25 -18.42 26.76
CA TRP A 171 44.57 -18.90 26.39
C TRP A 171 45.42 -19.14 27.63
N LEU A 172 46.18 -20.23 27.62
CA LEU A 172 47.13 -20.60 28.66
C LEU A 172 48.56 -20.32 28.19
N GLU A 173 49.25 -19.44 28.90
CA GLU A 173 50.67 -19.15 28.74
C GLU A 173 51.45 -19.73 29.94
N ASN A 174 52.40 -20.63 29.67
CA ASN A 174 53.32 -21.14 30.68
C ASN A 174 54.48 -20.14 30.90
N ARG A 175 54.70 -19.72 32.15
CA ARG A 175 55.78 -18.78 32.53
C ARG A 175 56.83 -19.42 33.45
N SER A 176 56.70 -20.71 33.80
CA SER A 176 57.68 -21.43 34.61
C SER A 176 58.75 -22.13 33.77
N ILE A 177 60.02 -21.87 34.12
CA ILE A 177 61.19 -22.47 33.46
C ILE A 177 61.62 -23.79 34.15
N LYS A 178 61.40 -23.93 35.46
CA LYS A 178 61.88 -25.10 36.23
C LYS A 178 60.85 -26.24 36.30
N ASN A 179 59.56 -25.92 36.46
CA ASN A 179 58.47 -26.88 36.56
C ASN A 179 57.35 -26.40 35.63
N PRO A 180 57.35 -26.78 34.33
CA PRO A 180 56.41 -26.23 33.37
C PRO A 180 54.97 -26.66 33.68
N THR A 181 54.01 -25.81 33.32
CA THR A 181 52.59 -26.18 33.32
C THR A 181 52.35 -27.34 32.35
N SER A 182 51.59 -28.36 32.76
CA SER A 182 51.29 -29.54 31.94
C SER A 182 49.80 -29.67 31.62
N ILE A 183 49.46 -30.25 30.47
CA ILE A 183 48.09 -30.70 30.17
C ILE A 183 48.18 -32.22 29.98
N LYS A 184 47.47 -32.99 30.82
CA LYS A 184 47.49 -34.46 30.83
C LYS A 184 48.93 -35.03 30.88
N GLY A 185 49.78 -34.46 31.75
CA GLY A 185 51.18 -34.87 31.91
C GLY A 185 52.16 -34.41 30.82
N VAL A 186 51.74 -33.63 29.82
CA VAL A 186 52.61 -33.08 28.76
C VAL A 186 52.89 -31.61 29.02
N ALA A 187 54.16 -31.21 29.08
CA ALA A 187 54.58 -29.83 29.30
C ALA A 187 54.17 -28.90 28.15
N VAL A 188 53.60 -27.74 28.51
CA VAL A 188 53.15 -26.70 27.56
C VAL A 188 54.33 -25.79 27.23
N SER A 189 54.75 -25.79 25.96
CA SER A 189 55.88 -24.98 25.45
C SER A 189 55.48 -23.71 24.69
N ASN A 190 54.22 -23.60 24.23
CA ASN A 190 53.65 -22.46 23.50
C ASN A 190 52.31 -22.04 24.13
N ASN A 191 51.78 -20.86 23.80
CA ASN A 191 50.44 -20.45 24.25
C ASN A 191 49.37 -21.34 23.60
N ILE A 192 48.50 -21.95 24.41
CA ILE A 192 47.47 -22.90 23.94
C ILE A 192 46.07 -22.34 24.24
N PRO A 193 45.13 -22.35 23.28
CA PRO A 193 43.74 -22.02 23.56
C PRO A 193 43.07 -23.15 24.38
N LEU A 194 42.41 -22.79 25.46
CA LEU A 194 41.63 -23.69 26.32
C LEU A 194 40.15 -23.69 25.92
N LYS A 195 39.56 -24.89 25.88
CA LYS A 195 38.13 -25.12 25.71
C LYS A 195 37.44 -25.31 27.06
N HIS A 196 36.12 -25.25 27.04
CA HIS A 196 35.31 -25.57 28.23
C HIS A 196 35.63 -26.98 28.76
N ASN A 197 35.79 -27.10 30.08
CA ASN A 197 36.21 -28.31 30.79
C ASN A 197 37.65 -28.77 30.54
N ASP A 198 38.48 -28.00 29.83
CA ASP A 198 39.90 -28.29 29.79
C ASP A 198 40.54 -28.12 31.18
N SER A 199 41.49 -29.01 31.47
CA SER A 199 42.24 -29.01 32.72
C SER A 199 43.74 -28.98 32.44
N PHE A 200 44.46 -28.20 33.23
CA PHE A 200 45.92 -28.12 33.21
C PHE A 200 46.47 -28.23 34.63
N GLU A 201 47.73 -28.60 34.75
CA GLU A 201 48.40 -28.96 35.99
C GLU A 201 49.54 -27.98 36.26
N ILE A 202 49.60 -27.48 37.50
CA ILE A 202 50.67 -26.63 38.01
C ILE A 202 51.16 -27.28 39.31
N GLY A 203 52.30 -27.97 39.27
CA GLY A 203 52.80 -28.73 40.43
C GLY A 203 51.78 -29.78 40.89
N PRO A 204 51.36 -29.79 42.19
CA PRO A 204 50.34 -30.72 42.69
C PRO A 204 48.89 -30.26 42.44
N TYR A 205 48.68 -29.15 41.74
CA TYR A 205 47.35 -28.57 41.50
C TYR A 205 46.84 -28.92 40.11
N ASN A 206 45.60 -29.43 40.03
CA ASN A 206 44.85 -29.59 38.79
C ASN A 206 43.83 -28.46 38.68
N ILE A 207 43.94 -27.64 37.64
CA ILE A 207 43.13 -26.44 37.43
C ILE A 207 42.22 -26.70 36.23
N ARG A 208 40.91 -26.60 36.43
CA ARG A 208 39.90 -26.84 35.41
C ARG A 208 39.13 -25.56 35.09
N LEU A 209 39.02 -25.25 33.80
CA LEU A 209 38.20 -24.14 33.30
C LEU A 209 36.73 -24.57 33.23
N GLY A 210 35.87 -23.91 34.00
CA GLY A 210 34.42 -24.12 33.97
C GLY A 210 33.68 -22.86 33.52
N TYR A 211 32.72 -23.03 32.62
CA TYR A 211 31.64 -22.05 32.50
C TYR A 211 30.54 -22.47 33.48
N SER A 212 29.77 -21.53 34.02
CA SER A 212 28.74 -21.86 35.01
C SER A 212 27.72 -22.84 34.42
N ASP A 213 27.79 -24.11 34.83
CA ASP A 213 26.82 -25.16 34.49
C ASP A 213 25.58 -25.17 35.41
N GLU A 214 25.33 -24.06 36.14
CA GLU A 214 24.16 -23.88 37.01
C GLU A 214 22.99 -23.11 36.36
N LEU A 215 22.72 -23.33 35.07
CA LEU A 215 21.49 -22.82 34.43
C LEU A 215 20.68 -23.90 33.69
N LYS A 216 20.89 -25.19 33.98
CA LYS A 216 20.15 -26.28 33.32
C LYS A 216 19.31 -27.21 34.18
N ASN A 217 19.38 -27.20 35.51
CA ASN A 217 18.49 -28.05 36.32
C ASN A 217 18.31 -27.54 37.76
N SER A 218 17.47 -26.53 37.96
CA SER A 218 16.72 -26.43 39.21
C SER A 218 15.31 -25.95 38.91
N LYS A 219 14.34 -26.62 39.53
CA LYS A 219 12.93 -26.20 39.53
C LYS A 219 12.88 -24.73 39.88
N THR A 220 12.19 -23.98 39.03
CA THR A 220 11.89 -22.56 39.09
C THR A 220 11.57 -22.09 40.52
N ARG A 221 12.60 -21.72 41.27
CA ARG A 221 12.51 -20.66 42.27
C ARG A 221 13.00 -19.42 41.54
N THR A 222 12.05 -18.55 41.27
CA THR A 222 12.19 -17.22 40.71
C THR A 222 13.33 -16.48 41.42
N ILE A 223 14.54 -16.53 40.85
CA ILE A 223 15.51 -15.47 41.04
C ILE A 223 15.02 -14.39 40.08
N LEU A 224 14.35 -13.39 40.66
CA LEU A 224 14.07 -12.14 39.96
C LEU A 224 15.41 -11.63 39.42
N PRO A 225 15.52 -11.29 38.12
CA PRO A 225 16.63 -10.48 37.63
C PRO A 225 16.74 -9.24 38.51
N GLU A 226 17.95 -8.68 38.64
CA GLU A 226 18.16 -7.35 39.24
C GLU A 226 16.99 -6.43 38.87
N GLU A 227 16.32 -5.88 39.88
CA GLU A 227 15.06 -5.15 39.80
C GLU A 227 14.82 -4.51 38.42
N PHE A 228 13.92 -5.06 37.60
CA PHE A 228 13.57 -4.47 36.31
C PHE A 228 13.22 -2.98 36.48
N ARG A 229 14.00 -2.10 35.83
CA ARG A 229 13.89 -0.64 35.98
C ARG A 229 13.25 -0.02 34.73
N PRO A 230 12.41 1.01 34.86
CA PRO A 230 11.91 1.76 33.70
C PRO A 230 13.07 2.48 32.99
N ILE A 231 13.07 2.39 31.67
CA ILE A 231 14.12 2.86 30.76
C ILE A 231 13.53 3.93 29.85
N LEU A 232 14.32 4.97 29.57
CA LEU A 232 14.02 5.97 28.57
C LEU A 232 15.09 5.88 27.46
N GLU A 233 14.71 5.38 26.30
CA GLU A 233 15.54 5.40 25.10
C GLU A 233 15.41 6.76 24.43
N ILE A 234 16.52 7.44 24.18
CA ILE A 234 16.54 8.77 23.57
C ILE A 234 17.36 8.72 22.29
N ALA A 235 16.77 9.16 21.20
CA ALA A 235 17.40 9.29 19.90
C ALA A 235 17.41 10.75 19.43
N TYR A 236 18.59 11.28 19.12
CA TYR A 236 18.80 12.60 18.51
C TYR A 236 20.03 12.60 17.61
N GLU A 237 19.97 13.28 16.47
CA GLU A 237 21.13 13.47 15.55
C GLU A 237 21.92 12.18 15.26
N GLY A 238 21.23 11.04 15.08
CA GLY A 238 21.86 9.73 14.83
C GLY A 238 22.46 9.04 16.05
N HIS A 239 22.46 9.68 17.22
CA HIS A 239 22.88 9.10 18.50
C HIS A 239 21.66 8.51 19.21
N SER A 240 21.78 7.28 19.70
CA SER A 240 20.78 6.64 20.55
C SER A 240 21.41 6.29 21.89
N SER A 241 20.77 6.69 22.99
CA SER A 241 21.22 6.41 24.35
C SER A 241 20.07 5.92 25.19
N SER A 242 20.35 5.00 26.11
CA SER A 242 19.36 4.42 27.02
C SER A 242 19.62 4.94 28.43
N TYR A 243 18.59 5.47 29.09
CA TYR A 243 18.69 6.03 30.43
C TYR A 243 17.76 5.29 31.38
N THR A 244 18.32 4.69 32.43
CA THR A 244 17.54 4.05 33.49
C THR A 244 16.95 5.12 34.43
N LEU A 245 15.62 5.13 34.61
CA LEU A 245 14.91 6.10 35.43
C LEU A 245 14.77 5.60 36.87
N GLU A 246 15.67 6.03 37.75
CA GLU A 246 15.73 5.58 39.15
C GLU A 246 15.25 6.63 40.16
N LYS A 247 15.45 7.90 39.83
CA LYS A 247 15.16 9.03 40.74
C LYS A 247 13.67 9.33 40.77
N ASN A 248 13.17 9.77 41.93
CA ASN A 248 11.78 10.26 42.04
C ASN A 248 11.49 11.46 41.12
N LEU A 249 12.54 12.22 40.78
CA LEU A 249 12.51 13.34 39.85
C LEU A 249 13.71 13.20 38.91
N VAL A 250 13.47 13.18 37.60
CA VAL A 250 14.50 13.18 36.56
C VAL A 250 14.24 14.37 35.65
N THR A 251 15.24 15.20 35.43
CA THR A 251 15.17 16.41 34.59
C THR A 251 15.82 16.17 33.24
N LEU A 252 15.24 16.72 32.17
CA LEU A 252 15.75 16.61 30.80
C LEU A 252 15.88 18.00 30.18
N GLY A 253 17.04 18.31 29.62
CA GLY A 253 17.31 19.62 29.03
C GLY A 253 18.66 19.72 28.31
N ARG A 254 18.96 20.92 27.82
CA ARG A 254 20.14 21.15 26.97
C ARG A 254 21.45 21.25 27.75
N THR A 255 21.38 21.67 29.01
CA THR A 255 22.54 22.04 29.82
C THR A 255 22.88 20.97 30.87
N PRO A 256 24.14 20.92 31.35
CA PRO A 256 24.63 19.87 32.26
C PRO A 256 23.97 19.81 33.65
N ASP A 257 23.14 20.79 33.99
CA ASP A 257 22.34 20.86 35.22
C ASP A 257 21.09 19.98 35.18
N ASN A 258 20.84 19.27 34.07
CA ASN A 258 19.79 18.26 33.95
C ASN A 258 20.35 16.86 34.17
N ASP A 259 19.53 15.94 34.66
CA ASP A 259 19.88 14.53 34.82
C ASP A 259 20.12 13.85 33.47
N ILE A 260 19.34 14.23 32.46
CA ILE A 260 19.49 13.79 31.08
C ILE A 260 19.80 15.01 30.22
N VAL A 261 21.02 15.04 29.69
CA VAL A 261 21.55 16.18 28.93
C VAL A 261 21.56 15.82 27.45
N VAL A 262 20.81 16.58 26.66
CA VAL A 262 20.80 16.46 25.19
C VAL A 262 21.29 17.78 24.62
N PRO A 263 22.55 17.87 24.14
CA PRO A 263 23.19 19.12 23.75
C PRO A 263 22.72 19.61 22.37
N ASN A 264 21.41 19.75 22.17
CA ASN A 264 20.81 20.23 20.93
C ASN A 264 20.13 21.60 21.15
N VAL A 265 20.36 22.53 20.21
CA VAL A 265 19.92 23.94 20.31
C VAL A 265 18.39 24.08 20.37
N ALA A 266 17.63 23.15 19.80
CA ALA A 266 16.17 23.19 19.82
C ALA A 266 15.57 22.73 21.16
N LEU A 267 16.37 22.20 22.10
CA LEU A 267 15.92 21.98 23.47
C LEU A 267 16.10 23.22 24.34
N SER A 268 15.12 23.49 25.21
CA SER A 268 15.27 24.46 26.29
C SER A 268 16.30 24.00 27.34
N VAL A 269 16.84 24.96 28.09
CA VAL A 269 17.74 24.72 29.23
C VAL A 269 17.17 23.65 30.16
N HIS A 270 15.89 23.77 30.52
CA HIS A 270 15.10 22.70 31.13
C HIS A 270 13.88 22.45 30.26
N HIS A 271 13.82 21.29 29.62
CA HIS A 271 12.77 20.99 28.65
C HIS A 271 11.62 20.20 29.26
N ALA A 272 11.93 19.16 30.04
CA ALA A 272 10.93 18.28 30.62
C ALA A 272 11.37 17.76 32.00
N VAL A 273 10.37 17.36 32.80
CA VAL A 273 10.59 16.75 34.11
C VAL A 273 9.77 15.47 34.19
N PHE A 274 10.42 14.39 34.60
CA PHE A 274 9.80 13.09 34.88
C PHE A 274 9.67 12.93 36.40
N THR A 275 8.45 12.70 36.88
CA THR A 275 8.16 12.48 38.30
C THR A 275 7.62 11.07 38.49
N LYS A 276 8.20 10.30 39.40
CA LYS A 276 7.77 8.92 39.68
C LYS A 276 6.34 8.91 40.23
N ASN A 277 5.48 8.07 39.66
CA ASN A 277 4.08 7.91 40.02
C ASN A 277 3.70 6.43 40.05
N GLY A 278 3.82 5.81 41.22
CA GLY A 278 3.67 4.35 41.36
C GLY A 278 4.85 3.60 40.75
N GLN A 279 4.57 2.69 39.81
CA GLN A 279 5.58 1.93 39.06
C GLN A 279 5.98 2.60 37.74
N ASP A 280 5.35 3.73 37.37
CA ASP A 280 5.59 4.46 36.12
C ASP A 280 6.01 5.93 36.38
N TYR A 281 6.30 6.68 35.32
CA TYR A 281 6.69 8.09 35.38
C TYR A 281 5.63 9.01 34.75
N MET A 282 5.38 10.14 35.40
CA MET A 282 4.63 11.27 34.86
C MET A 282 5.62 12.23 34.21
N ILE A 283 5.46 12.52 32.92
CA ILE A 283 6.25 13.54 32.23
C ILE A 283 5.48 14.87 32.21
N GLU A 284 6.18 15.97 32.50
CA GLU A 284 5.65 17.33 32.43
C GLU A 284 6.52 18.20 31.52
N ASN A 285 5.88 18.91 30.59
CA ASN A 285 6.55 19.85 29.71
C ASN A 285 6.91 21.14 30.46
N LYS A 286 8.18 21.55 30.40
CA LYS A 286 8.66 22.84 30.92
C LYS A 286 9.13 23.80 29.82
N SER A 287 8.97 23.42 28.55
CA SER A 287 9.42 24.18 27.38
C SER A 287 8.27 24.82 26.59
N ALA A 288 8.56 25.97 25.97
CA ALA A 288 7.69 26.58 24.96
C ALA A 288 7.61 25.74 23.67
N GLN A 289 8.70 25.05 23.29
CA GLN A 289 8.73 24.14 22.13
C GLN A 289 7.68 23.02 22.27
N GLY A 290 7.58 22.47 23.49
CA GLY A 290 6.57 21.50 23.85
C GLY A 290 6.97 20.05 23.64
N LEU A 291 6.20 19.17 24.28
CA LEU A 291 6.29 17.71 24.13
C LEU A 291 5.12 17.21 23.31
N TYR A 292 5.39 16.26 22.41
CA TYR A 292 4.40 15.72 21.50
C TYR A 292 4.32 14.21 21.63
N ILE A 293 3.11 13.67 21.79
CA ILE A 293 2.83 12.24 21.70
C ILE A 293 1.74 12.09 20.64
N LYS A 294 1.93 11.14 19.71
CA LYS A 294 0.99 10.94 18.57
C LYS A 294 0.75 12.22 17.76
N GLY A 295 1.78 13.07 17.64
CA GLY A 295 1.71 14.36 16.95
C GLY A 295 0.92 15.46 17.68
N GLN A 296 0.38 15.20 18.87
CA GLN A 296 -0.35 16.19 19.67
C GLN A 296 0.51 16.71 20.81
N LYS A 297 0.54 18.04 20.96
CA LYS A 297 1.22 18.70 22.07
C LYS A 297 0.47 18.42 23.37
N PHE A 298 1.18 18.01 24.42
CA PHE A 298 0.61 17.77 25.73
C PHE A 298 1.40 18.50 26.83
N PRO A 299 0.72 19.02 27.87
CA PRO A 299 1.38 19.68 28.98
C PRO A 299 1.93 18.70 30.02
N ARG A 300 1.21 17.61 30.28
CA ARG A 300 1.60 16.56 31.23
C ARG A 300 0.93 15.23 30.86
N LYS A 301 1.61 14.10 31.08
CA LYS A 301 1.06 12.75 30.81
C LYS A 301 1.70 11.68 31.69
N LEU A 302 0.90 10.73 32.20
CA LEU A 302 1.42 9.49 32.75
C LEU A 302 1.91 8.61 31.59
N LEU A 303 3.17 8.18 31.64
CA LEU A 303 3.76 7.37 30.58
C LEU A 303 3.28 5.92 30.69
N ASP A 304 2.81 5.39 29.56
CA ASP A 304 2.54 3.97 29.35
C ASP A 304 3.74 3.32 28.64
N ASN A 305 3.93 2.00 28.80
CA ASN A 305 4.96 1.25 28.08
C ASN A 305 4.86 1.47 26.56
N ASP A 306 6.00 1.72 25.90
CA ASP A 306 6.16 2.07 24.49
C ASP A 306 5.53 3.42 24.08
N ASP A 307 5.35 4.35 25.02
CA ASP A 307 5.06 5.74 24.69
C ASP A 307 6.25 6.40 23.99
N VAL A 308 6.01 6.93 22.80
CA VAL A 308 6.98 7.69 22.01
C VAL A 308 6.68 9.19 22.11
N ILE A 309 7.57 9.91 22.78
CA ILE A 309 7.52 11.36 22.95
C ILE A 309 8.50 12.02 21.98
N ARG A 310 8.07 13.08 21.29
CA ARG A 310 8.92 13.83 20.36
C ARG A 310 9.00 15.31 20.70
N ILE A 311 10.12 15.90 20.35
CA ILE A 311 10.36 17.34 20.35
C ILE A 311 10.66 17.76 18.92
N TYR A 312 10.01 18.83 18.48
CA TYR A 312 10.22 19.42 17.17
C TYR A 312 10.99 20.74 17.26
N ASP A 313 11.76 21.08 16.22
CA ASP A 313 12.34 22.42 16.09
C ASP A 313 11.32 23.45 15.59
N GLY A 314 11.75 24.71 15.46
CA GLY A 314 10.92 25.80 14.92
C GLY A 314 10.54 25.63 13.44
N GLN A 315 11.09 24.65 12.73
CA GLN A 315 10.80 24.31 11.34
C GLN A 315 9.95 23.02 11.20
N GLY A 316 9.54 22.42 12.33
CA GLY A 316 8.75 21.20 12.36
C GLY A 316 9.53 19.91 12.11
N ASN A 317 10.86 19.92 12.19
CA ASN A 317 11.68 18.70 12.16
C ASN A 317 11.66 18.02 13.51
N ILE A 318 11.63 16.69 13.54
CA ILE A 318 11.85 15.93 14.77
C ILE A 318 13.32 16.08 15.17
N VAL A 319 13.55 16.63 16.35
CA VAL A 319 14.88 16.85 16.92
C VAL A 319 15.25 15.74 17.89
N LEU A 320 14.29 15.36 18.72
CA LEU A 320 14.44 14.35 19.77
C LEU A 320 13.27 13.39 19.69
N THR A 321 13.56 12.09 19.73
CA THR A 321 12.57 11.04 20.01
C THR A 321 12.96 10.37 21.31
N MET A 322 11.99 10.20 22.21
CA MET A 322 12.15 9.49 23.47
C MET A 322 11.13 8.36 23.52
N THR A 323 11.58 7.14 23.76
CA THR A 323 10.71 5.96 23.92
C THR A 323 10.81 5.49 25.36
N TYR A 324 9.68 5.49 26.06
CA TYR A 324 9.60 4.98 27.43
C TYR A 324 9.30 3.49 27.41
N ARG A 325 10.15 2.70 28.08
CA ARG A 325 9.95 1.26 28.29
C ARG A 325 9.90 0.94 29.78
N ASN A 326 9.00 0.08 30.18
CA ASN A 326 8.92 -0.45 31.52
C ASN A 326 8.80 -1.99 31.47
N GLU A 327 9.92 -2.68 31.70
CA GLU A 327 10.03 -4.14 31.57
C GLU A 327 9.33 -4.92 32.70
N LEU A 328 8.93 -4.24 33.80
CA LEU A 328 7.99 -4.82 34.79
C LEU A 328 6.55 -4.88 34.26
N ASN A 329 6.28 -4.17 33.17
CA ASN A 329 4.97 -4.04 32.55
C ASN A 329 5.09 -4.13 31.01
N PRO A 330 5.69 -5.22 30.47
CA PRO A 330 6.03 -5.35 29.04
C PRO A 330 4.78 -5.41 28.14
N TYR A 331 3.62 -5.59 28.76
CA TYR A 331 2.30 -5.44 28.17
C TYR A 331 1.54 -4.49 29.08
N GLY A 332 1.53 -3.19 28.75
CA GLY A 332 1.04 -2.14 29.64
C GLY A 332 -0.34 -2.45 30.21
N LYS A 333 -0.39 -2.99 31.44
CA LYS A 333 -1.54 -3.68 32.05
C LYS A 333 -2.23 -4.66 31.09
N GLU A 334 -2.43 -5.90 31.51
CA GLU A 334 -3.63 -6.62 31.05
C GLU A 334 -4.82 -5.70 31.32
N ARG A 335 -5.32 -5.04 30.26
CA ARG A 335 -6.58 -4.33 30.33
C ARG A 335 -7.61 -5.43 30.47
N THR A 336 -7.99 -5.75 31.70
CA THR A 336 -9.10 -6.67 31.94
C THR A 336 -10.32 -6.05 31.25
N PHE A 337 -10.73 -6.61 30.12
CA PHE A 337 -11.80 -6.05 29.30
C PHE A 337 -13.10 -6.75 29.68
N LEU A 338 -13.72 -6.21 30.74
CA LEU A 338 -14.95 -6.68 31.37
C LEU A 338 -14.75 -7.88 32.29
N LYS A 339 -14.86 -7.62 33.60
CA LYS A 339 -15.09 -8.66 34.60
C LYS A 339 -16.55 -9.09 34.52
N LEU A 340 -16.79 -10.38 34.31
CA LEU A 340 -18.13 -10.94 34.17
C LEU A 340 -18.76 -11.08 35.56
N LYS A 341 -20.02 -10.68 35.70
CA LYS A 341 -20.73 -10.93 36.96
C LYS A 341 -21.15 -12.41 37.04
N PRO A 342 -21.22 -13.01 38.25
CA PRO A 342 -21.59 -14.42 38.41
C PRO A 342 -23.00 -14.75 37.88
N ASP A 343 -23.93 -13.79 37.96
CA ASP A 343 -25.33 -13.88 37.54
C ASP A 343 -25.57 -13.42 36.08
N GLN A 344 -24.52 -12.92 35.40
CA GLN A 344 -24.65 -12.44 34.03
C GLN A 344 -24.68 -13.61 33.06
N THR A 345 -25.88 -13.90 32.55
CA THR A 345 -26.13 -15.00 31.60
C THR A 345 -25.85 -14.61 30.15
N VAL A 346 -25.89 -13.32 29.81
CA VAL A 346 -25.60 -12.83 28.46
C VAL A 346 -24.63 -11.65 28.52
N VAL A 347 -23.60 -11.69 27.69
CA VAL A 347 -22.61 -10.62 27.51
C VAL A 347 -22.64 -10.19 26.06
N ARG A 348 -23.09 -8.98 25.78
CA ARG A 348 -23.14 -8.41 24.42
C ARG A 348 -21.83 -7.73 24.09
N ILE A 349 -21.34 -7.95 22.87
CA ILE A 349 -20.10 -7.40 22.35
C ILE A 349 -20.43 -6.62 21.08
N GLY A 350 -19.96 -5.37 20.98
CA GLY A 350 -20.21 -4.56 19.80
C GLY A 350 -19.60 -3.16 19.87
N ARG A 351 -19.76 -2.40 18.78
CA ARG A 351 -19.24 -1.01 18.69
C ARG A 351 -20.09 -0.01 19.44
N ASP A 352 -21.39 -0.26 19.58
CA ASP A 352 -22.30 0.66 20.23
C ASP A 352 -22.12 0.66 21.75
N THR A 353 -22.36 1.80 22.38
CA THR A 353 -22.21 1.99 23.84
C THR A 353 -23.23 1.21 24.66
N SER A 354 -24.25 0.64 24.01
CA SER A 354 -25.29 -0.21 24.61
C SER A 354 -24.85 -1.64 24.89
N ASN A 355 -23.65 -2.06 24.44
CA ASN A 355 -23.11 -3.39 24.69
C ASN A 355 -22.34 -3.47 26.02
N ASP A 356 -22.29 -4.66 26.61
CA ASP A 356 -21.53 -4.91 27.83
C ASP A 356 -20.01 -4.78 27.60
N LEU A 357 -19.53 -5.30 26.46
CA LEU A 357 -18.17 -5.11 25.98
C LEU A 357 -18.17 -4.22 24.72
N VAL A 358 -17.79 -2.97 24.91
CA VAL A 358 -17.73 -1.97 23.83
C VAL A 358 -16.36 -2.02 23.14
N LEU A 359 -16.36 -2.29 21.84
CA LEU A 359 -15.17 -2.30 20.98
C LEU A 359 -15.27 -1.12 19.98
N PRO A 360 -14.67 0.05 20.27
CA PRO A 360 -14.87 1.29 19.50
C PRO A 360 -14.04 1.32 18.21
N TYR A 361 -14.13 0.28 17.39
CA TYR A 361 -13.40 0.17 16.11
C TYR A 361 -14.38 0.19 14.93
N PRO A 362 -14.13 0.96 13.86
CA PRO A 362 -15.10 1.18 12.78
C PRO A 362 -15.58 -0.10 12.08
N GLN A 363 -14.76 -1.15 12.05
CA GLN A 363 -15.11 -2.43 11.43
C GLN A 363 -15.96 -3.35 12.32
N VAL A 364 -16.18 -3.00 13.59
CA VAL A 364 -17.06 -3.75 14.49
C VAL A 364 -18.51 -3.29 14.26
N SER A 365 -19.42 -4.23 14.00
CA SER A 365 -20.87 -3.97 13.98
C SER A 365 -21.36 -3.41 15.32
N ALA A 366 -22.39 -2.56 15.27
CA ALA A 366 -23.03 -1.92 16.43
C ALA A 366 -23.37 -2.94 17.52
N GLN A 367 -23.99 -4.05 17.14
CA GLN A 367 -24.10 -5.28 17.94
C GLN A 367 -23.44 -6.40 17.13
N HIS A 368 -22.35 -6.96 17.63
CA HIS A 368 -21.50 -7.85 16.85
C HIS A 368 -21.72 -9.32 17.21
N ALA A 369 -21.59 -9.64 18.49
CA ALA A 369 -21.71 -10.98 19.01
C ALA A 369 -22.27 -10.93 20.44
N GLN A 370 -22.68 -12.09 20.94
CA GLN A 370 -23.02 -12.25 22.35
C GLN A 370 -22.48 -13.58 22.87
N ILE A 371 -21.99 -13.57 24.11
CA ILE A 371 -21.65 -14.78 24.86
C ILE A 371 -22.85 -15.12 25.74
N ILE A 372 -23.31 -16.37 25.65
CA ILE A 372 -24.47 -16.90 26.36
C ILE A 372 -23.97 -17.99 27.32
N ARG A 373 -24.10 -17.75 28.63
CA ARG A 373 -23.74 -18.68 29.71
C ARG A 373 -25.00 -19.41 30.18
N GLN A 374 -25.03 -20.72 30.01
CA GLN A 374 -26.13 -21.60 30.42
C GLN A 374 -25.62 -22.75 31.28
N ASN A 375 -26.53 -23.46 31.97
CA ASN A 375 -26.19 -24.58 32.85
C ASN A 375 -25.45 -25.74 32.15
N ASN A 376 -25.53 -25.83 30.81
CA ASN A 376 -24.90 -26.85 29.98
C ASN A 376 -23.63 -26.38 29.24
N GLY A 377 -23.15 -25.14 29.49
CA GLY A 377 -21.95 -24.61 28.88
C GLY A 377 -22.04 -23.13 28.51
N THR A 378 -20.94 -22.58 28.00
CA THR A 378 -20.89 -21.22 27.45
C THR A 378 -20.83 -21.29 25.93
N PHE A 379 -21.64 -20.46 25.27
CA PHE A 379 -21.75 -20.42 23.82
C PHE A 379 -21.48 -19.00 23.30
N LEU A 380 -20.81 -18.91 22.16
CA LEU A 380 -20.65 -17.67 21.41
C LEU A 380 -21.62 -17.65 20.22
N HIS A 381 -22.36 -16.56 20.09
CA HIS A 381 -23.34 -16.33 19.05
C HIS A 381 -22.99 -15.07 18.26
N ASP A 382 -22.85 -15.18 16.93
CA ASP A 382 -22.67 -14.04 16.04
C ASP A 382 -24.02 -13.41 15.68
N LEU A 383 -24.21 -12.12 15.96
CA LEU A 383 -25.48 -11.38 15.75
C LEU A 383 -25.67 -10.95 14.28
N GLY A 384 -25.06 -11.68 13.34
CA GLY A 384 -25.04 -11.33 11.92
C GLY A 384 -24.08 -10.19 11.61
N SER A 385 -22.92 -10.20 12.26
CA SER A 385 -21.91 -9.16 12.10
C SER A 385 -21.37 -9.07 10.67
N THR A 386 -20.94 -7.88 10.26
CA THR A 386 -20.48 -7.64 8.87
C THR A 386 -19.17 -8.38 8.59
N ASN A 387 -18.20 -8.25 9.49
CA ASN A 387 -16.87 -8.85 9.33
C ASN A 387 -16.77 -10.26 9.91
N GLY A 388 -17.78 -10.71 10.67
CA GLY A 388 -17.83 -12.04 11.27
C GLY A 388 -17.14 -12.10 12.63
N THR A 389 -17.66 -13.01 13.44
CA THR A 389 -17.01 -13.47 14.68
C THR A 389 -16.30 -14.80 14.42
N PHE A 390 -15.09 -14.96 14.98
CA PHE A 390 -14.31 -16.18 14.85
C PHE A 390 -13.88 -16.68 16.23
N VAL A 391 -13.76 -18.00 16.37
CA VAL A 391 -13.17 -18.67 17.55
C VAL A 391 -11.93 -19.44 17.06
N GLY A 392 -10.75 -19.07 17.55
CA GLY A 392 -9.50 -19.37 16.89
C GLY A 392 -9.55 -18.91 15.43
N ASP A 393 -9.28 -19.82 14.50
CA ASP A 393 -9.30 -19.53 13.05
C ASP A 393 -10.67 -19.81 12.40
N GLN A 394 -11.66 -20.30 13.15
CA GLN A 394 -12.96 -20.70 12.59
C GLN A 394 -14.00 -19.60 12.70
N ARG A 395 -14.56 -19.19 11.56
CA ARG A 395 -15.71 -18.27 11.54
C ARG A 395 -16.96 -18.96 12.07
N ILE A 396 -17.66 -18.30 12.98
CA ILE A 396 -19.00 -18.73 13.41
C ILE A 396 -19.98 -18.59 12.26
N THR A 397 -20.76 -19.64 12.00
CA THR A 397 -21.83 -19.60 11.01
C THR A 397 -23.02 -18.84 11.58
N LYS A 398 -23.57 -17.90 10.81
CA LYS A 398 -24.70 -17.06 11.23
C LYS A 398 -25.86 -17.91 11.78
N GLY A 399 -26.32 -17.59 12.99
CA GLY A 399 -27.44 -18.26 13.65
C GLY A 399 -27.11 -19.61 14.31
N ARG A 400 -25.83 -20.00 14.39
CA ARG A 400 -25.39 -21.20 15.10
C ARG A 400 -24.52 -20.83 16.30
N ASP A 401 -24.91 -21.32 17.46
CA ASP A 401 -24.16 -21.17 18.69
C ASP A 401 -22.95 -22.11 18.67
N VAL A 402 -21.77 -21.57 18.97
CA VAL A 402 -20.51 -22.33 19.05
C VAL A 402 -20.10 -22.41 20.52
N PRO A 403 -19.90 -23.61 21.09
CA PRO A 403 -19.43 -23.74 22.46
C PRO A 403 -18.02 -23.18 22.59
N ILE A 404 -17.77 -22.37 23.62
CA ILE A 404 -16.46 -21.80 23.94
C ILE A 404 -16.03 -22.24 25.34
N LYS A 405 -14.72 -22.41 25.54
CA LYS A 405 -14.09 -22.82 26.80
C LYS A 405 -13.13 -21.73 27.30
N PRO A 406 -12.86 -21.68 28.62
CA PRO A 406 -11.82 -20.81 29.15
C PRO A 406 -10.47 -21.04 28.43
N GLY A 407 -9.84 -19.95 27.99
CA GLY A 407 -8.63 -19.96 27.15
C GLY A 407 -8.90 -19.83 25.65
N ASP A 408 -10.16 -19.99 25.19
CA ASP A 408 -10.48 -19.80 23.79
C ASP A 408 -10.30 -18.34 23.36
N THR A 409 -9.74 -18.18 22.16
CA THR A 409 -9.54 -16.88 21.54
C THR A 409 -10.71 -16.55 20.62
N ILE A 410 -11.36 -15.42 20.86
CA ILE A 410 -12.42 -14.85 20.06
C ILE A 410 -11.86 -13.69 19.23
N LEU A 411 -11.96 -13.78 17.91
CA LEU A 411 -11.51 -12.73 16.99
C LEU A 411 -12.71 -11.94 16.46
N ILE A 412 -12.71 -10.63 16.71
CA ILE A 412 -13.74 -9.69 16.26
C ILE A 412 -13.07 -8.50 15.56
N ALA A 413 -13.19 -8.45 14.22
CA ALA A 413 -12.77 -7.33 13.37
C ALA A 413 -11.38 -6.72 13.66
N GLY A 414 -10.42 -7.49 14.18
CA GLY A 414 -9.16 -6.91 14.67
C GLY A 414 -8.76 -7.37 16.05
N TYR A 415 -9.73 -7.37 16.97
CA TYR A 415 -9.54 -7.69 18.38
C TYR A 415 -9.36 -9.18 18.58
N GLN A 416 -8.39 -9.52 19.41
CA GLN A 416 -8.19 -10.86 19.94
C GLN A 416 -8.60 -10.84 21.41
N LEU A 417 -9.75 -11.43 21.71
CA LEU A 417 -10.31 -11.51 23.04
C LEU A 417 -10.08 -12.93 23.57
N ILE A 418 -9.51 -13.08 24.76
CA ILE A 418 -9.41 -14.36 25.44
C ILE A 418 -10.60 -14.46 26.40
N TYR A 419 -11.38 -15.51 26.25
CA TYR A 419 -12.45 -15.81 27.17
C TYR A 419 -11.91 -16.54 28.41
N GLN A 420 -12.28 -16.08 29.61
CA GLN A 420 -12.09 -16.78 30.87
C GLN A 420 -13.44 -16.91 31.59
N GLU A 421 -13.54 -17.73 32.64
CA GLU A 421 -14.82 -17.93 33.36
C GLU A 421 -15.35 -16.64 33.99
N ASP A 422 -14.45 -15.79 34.49
CA ASP A 422 -14.78 -14.59 35.27
C ASP A 422 -14.44 -13.27 34.57
N ASN A 423 -13.79 -13.32 33.42
CA ASN A 423 -13.42 -12.12 32.67
C ASN A 423 -13.28 -12.41 31.18
N ILE A 424 -13.29 -11.33 30.40
CA ILE A 424 -12.78 -11.32 29.05
C ILE A 424 -11.53 -10.43 29.08
N SER A 425 -10.45 -10.87 28.46
CA SER A 425 -9.22 -10.08 28.35
C SER A 425 -8.84 -9.90 26.89
N GLN A 426 -8.11 -8.84 26.56
CA GLN A 426 -7.59 -8.67 25.20
C GLN A 426 -6.16 -9.22 25.17
N ALA A 427 -5.90 -10.19 24.29
CA ALA A 427 -4.56 -10.69 24.02
C ALA A 427 -3.79 -9.65 23.20
N SER A 428 -3.02 -8.80 23.88
CA SER A 428 -2.13 -7.81 23.25
C SER A 428 -2.82 -6.69 22.45
N SER A 429 -2.13 -5.56 22.36
CA SER A 429 -2.58 -4.30 21.75
C SER A 429 -2.98 -4.51 20.28
N THR A 430 -3.77 -3.58 19.72
CA THR A 430 -4.11 -3.53 18.27
C THR A 430 -2.90 -3.43 17.33
N GLU A 431 -1.71 -3.43 17.89
CA GLU A 431 -0.40 -3.33 17.28
C GLU A 431 -0.09 -4.55 16.41
N VAL A 432 0.48 -4.28 15.23
CA VAL A 432 0.75 -5.28 14.22
C VAL A 432 2.24 -5.42 14.00
N ARG A 433 2.79 -6.54 14.45
CA ARG A 433 4.13 -7.01 14.10
C ARG A 433 4.06 -7.81 12.81
N LEU A 434 5.03 -7.60 11.94
CA LEU A 434 5.15 -8.28 10.66
C LEU A 434 6.51 -8.97 10.57
N ASP A 435 6.49 -10.30 10.37
CA ASP A 435 7.70 -11.09 10.23
C ASP A 435 7.72 -11.81 8.88
N VAL A 436 8.89 -11.80 8.24
CA VAL A 436 9.14 -12.38 6.93
C VAL A 436 10.24 -13.41 7.09
N LEU A 437 9.96 -14.65 6.64
CA LEU A 437 10.83 -15.80 6.83
C LEU A 437 11.20 -16.42 5.48
N ASN A 438 12.47 -16.28 5.09
CA ASN A 438 13.08 -16.97 3.95
C ASN A 438 12.25 -16.87 2.66
N LEU A 439 11.72 -15.68 2.35
CA LEU A 439 10.90 -15.49 1.15
C LEU A 439 11.73 -15.70 -0.12
N TYR A 440 11.20 -16.53 -1.02
CA TYR A 440 11.79 -16.80 -2.32
C TYR A 440 10.72 -16.73 -3.40
N LYS A 441 11.03 -16.01 -4.50
CA LYS A 441 10.15 -15.89 -5.67
C LYS A 441 10.98 -15.91 -6.94
N ALA A 442 10.60 -16.76 -7.89
CA ALA A 442 11.14 -16.77 -9.24
C ALA A 442 10.02 -16.69 -10.28
N VAL A 443 10.34 -16.13 -11.44
CA VAL A 443 9.44 -16.08 -12.61
C VAL A 443 10.21 -16.48 -13.85
N GLU A 444 9.51 -17.02 -14.85
CA GLU A 444 10.09 -17.22 -16.17
C GLU A 444 10.00 -15.92 -16.99
N ASP A 445 11.10 -15.48 -17.57
CA ASP A 445 11.10 -14.39 -18.55
C ASP A 445 10.57 -14.87 -19.91
N ARG A 446 10.38 -13.96 -20.87
CA ARG A 446 9.89 -14.24 -22.24
C ARG A 446 10.72 -15.32 -22.95
N ASP A 447 12.00 -15.42 -22.61
CA ASP A 447 12.93 -16.43 -23.14
C ASP A 447 12.93 -17.75 -22.34
N LYS A 448 11.94 -17.97 -21.46
CA LYS A 448 11.84 -19.11 -20.53
C LYS A 448 13.04 -19.27 -19.58
N LYS A 449 13.80 -18.20 -19.36
CA LYS A 449 14.87 -18.17 -18.36
C LYS A 449 14.28 -17.85 -16.99
N THR A 450 14.66 -18.61 -15.98
CA THR A 450 14.27 -18.35 -14.59
C THR A 450 14.96 -17.09 -14.08
N LYS A 451 14.17 -16.08 -13.74
CA LYS A 451 14.59 -14.84 -13.11
C LYS A 451 14.15 -14.84 -11.64
N ILE A 452 15.11 -14.76 -10.73
CA ILE A 452 14.83 -14.66 -9.30
C ILE A 452 14.43 -13.21 -9.00
N LEU A 453 13.27 -13.03 -8.36
CA LEU A 453 12.76 -11.73 -7.96
C LEU A 453 12.93 -11.46 -6.46
N LEU A 454 12.94 -12.52 -5.64
CA LEU A 454 13.21 -12.48 -4.20
C LEU A 454 14.08 -13.69 -3.84
N ASN A 455 15.16 -13.46 -3.11
CA ASN A 455 16.12 -14.49 -2.75
C ASN A 455 16.32 -14.56 -1.23
N ASN A 456 15.64 -15.52 -0.60
CA ASN A 456 15.79 -15.86 0.82
C ASN A 456 15.70 -14.66 1.79
N ILE A 457 14.75 -13.75 1.55
CA ILE A 457 14.62 -12.53 2.37
C ILE A 457 13.99 -12.88 3.71
N SER A 458 14.62 -12.45 4.81
CA SER A 458 14.07 -12.47 6.16
C SER A 458 14.15 -11.08 6.78
N LEU A 459 13.09 -10.64 7.46
CA LEU A 459 13.04 -9.38 8.20
C LEU A 459 11.92 -9.39 9.25
N SER A 460 12.05 -8.53 10.27
CA SER A 460 11.07 -8.40 11.35
C SER A 460 10.79 -6.92 11.61
N ILE A 461 9.56 -6.51 11.34
CA ILE A 461 9.06 -5.15 11.54
C ILE A 461 8.19 -5.16 12.79
N GLN A 462 8.61 -4.42 13.79
CA GLN A 462 7.90 -4.33 15.07
C GLN A 462 6.70 -3.38 14.95
N PRO A 463 5.75 -3.46 15.89
CA PRO A 463 4.64 -2.55 15.88
C PRO A 463 5.04 -1.08 15.98
N LYS A 464 4.24 -0.19 15.38
CA LYS A 464 4.46 1.27 15.36
C LYS A 464 5.72 1.71 14.60
N GLU A 465 6.43 0.79 13.97
CA GLU A 465 7.60 1.12 13.17
C GLU A 465 7.21 1.72 11.82
N PHE A 466 7.95 2.75 11.40
CA PHE A 466 7.94 3.31 10.07
C PHE A 466 9.17 2.83 9.30
N VAL A 467 8.96 1.98 8.30
CA VAL A 467 10.02 1.28 7.57
C VAL A 467 10.01 1.66 6.09
N ALA A 468 11.16 2.07 5.56
CA ALA A 468 11.32 2.34 4.13
C ALA A 468 12.02 1.17 3.39
N LEU A 469 11.38 0.66 2.33
CA LEU A 469 11.95 -0.25 1.35
C LEU A 469 12.62 0.55 0.22
N LEU A 470 13.93 0.35 0.08
CA LEU A 470 14.83 1.07 -0.80
C LEU A 470 15.60 0.09 -1.70
N GLY A 471 16.15 0.59 -2.80
CA GLY A 471 16.88 -0.21 -3.78
C GLY A 471 16.68 0.25 -5.23
N GLY A 472 17.61 -0.11 -6.10
CA GLY A 472 17.57 0.25 -7.52
C GLY A 472 16.33 -0.26 -8.26
N SER A 473 16.10 0.20 -9.49
CA SER A 473 15.02 -0.34 -10.32
C SER A 473 15.22 -1.84 -10.58
N GLY A 474 14.16 -2.63 -10.46
CA GLY A 474 14.21 -4.09 -10.64
C GLY A 474 14.82 -4.89 -9.48
N SER A 475 15.11 -4.27 -8.33
CA SER A 475 15.58 -4.96 -7.11
C SER A 475 14.55 -5.84 -6.41
N GLY A 476 13.28 -5.79 -6.84
CA GLY A 476 12.22 -6.59 -6.24
C GLY A 476 11.44 -5.92 -5.09
N LYS A 477 11.56 -4.61 -4.87
CA LYS A 477 10.80 -3.86 -3.84
C LYS A 477 9.29 -4.09 -3.90
N SER A 478 8.67 -3.82 -5.04
CA SER A 478 7.23 -4.02 -5.22
C SER A 478 6.87 -5.50 -5.14
N THR A 479 7.74 -6.41 -5.62
CA THR A 479 7.54 -7.85 -5.48
C THR A 479 7.56 -8.30 -4.01
N LEU A 480 8.47 -7.75 -3.20
CA LEU A 480 8.54 -8.03 -1.76
C LEU A 480 7.29 -7.50 -1.07
N MET A 481 6.89 -6.26 -1.37
CA MET A 481 5.67 -5.67 -0.82
C MET A 481 4.43 -6.50 -1.19
N ASP A 482 4.29 -6.94 -2.45
CA ASP A 482 3.20 -7.81 -2.92
C ASP A 482 3.20 -9.20 -2.26
N ALA A 483 4.38 -9.73 -1.94
CA ALA A 483 4.51 -10.98 -1.21
C ALA A 483 4.08 -10.83 0.26
N ILE A 484 4.45 -9.72 0.88
CA ILE A 484 4.14 -9.41 2.27
C ILE A 484 2.65 -9.07 2.45
N ASN A 485 2.06 -8.29 1.55
CA ASN A 485 0.64 -7.91 1.62
C ASN A 485 -0.33 -9.04 1.17
N GLY A 486 0.20 -10.12 0.58
CA GLY A 486 -0.56 -11.28 0.14
C GLY A 486 -1.28 -11.12 -1.21
N PHE A 487 -0.95 -10.10 -2.01
CA PHE A 487 -1.45 -9.98 -3.40
C PHE A 487 -0.79 -10.99 -4.32
N ARG A 488 0.49 -11.32 -4.10
CA ARG A 488 1.21 -12.34 -4.87
C ARG A 488 1.98 -13.25 -3.92
N THR A 489 1.52 -14.49 -3.77
CA THR A 489 2.22 -15.46 -2.92
C THR A 489 3.63 -15.76 -3.45
N ALA A 490 4.58 -15.80 -2.53
CA ALA A 490 5.93 -16.30 -2.79
C ALA A 490 5.92 -17.81 -3.06
N ASP A 491 6.96 -18.32 -3.71
CA ASP A 491 7.07 -19.74 -4.02
C ASP A 491 7.57 -20.55 -2.81
N LYS A 492 8.40 -19.92 -1.96
CA LYS A 492 8.85 -20.47 -0.67
C LYS A 492 8.91 -19.36 0.39
N GLY A 493 9.01 -19.78 1.65
CA GLY A 493 9.03 -18.88 2.81
C GLY A 493 7.64 -18.66 3.41
N LYS A 494 7.58 -17.85 4.47
CA LYS A 494 6.33 -17.50 5.17
C LYS A 494 6.32 -16.03 5.55
N VAL A 495 5.14 -15.43 5.54
CA VAL A 495 4.88 -14.12 6.13
C VAL A 495 3.97 -14.33 7.32
N LEU A 496 4.38 -13.84 8.48
CA LEU A 496 3.65 -13.94 9.73
C LEU A 496 3.17 -12.55 10.15
N ILE A 497 1.92 -12.46 10.60
CA ILE A 497 1.40 -11.28 11.28
C ILE A 497 1.09 -11.65 12.71
N ASN A 498 1.74 -10.99 13.67
CA ASN A 498 1.63 -11.34 15.10
C ASN A 498 1.86 -12.85 15.36
N GLY A 499 2.80 -13.46 14.62
CA GLY A 499 3.10 -14.90 14.69
C GLY A 499 2.18 -15.82 13.87
N ASP A 500 1.10 -15.31 13.25
CA ASP A 500 0.16 -16.10 12.45
C ASP A 500 0.54 -16.13 10.96
N ALA A 501 0.77 -17.33 10.42
CA ALA A 501 1.10 -17.59 9.01
C ALA A 501 -0.13 -17.70 8.09
N THR A 502 -1.32 -17.85 8.65
CA THR A 502 -2.57 -18.07 7.90
C THR A 502 -3.14 -16.78 7.31
N PHE A 503 -2.55 -15.64 7.67
CA PHE A 503 -2.91 -14.31 7.20
C PHE A 503 -3.16 -14.22 5.68
N GLN A 504 -2.29 -14.82 4.85
CA GLN A 504 -2.43 -14.78 3.39
C GLN A 504 -3.68 -15.53 2.88
N GLN A 505 -4.22 -16.43 3.70
CA GLN A 505 -5.34 -17.32 3.36
C GLN A 505 -6.67 -16.87 3.98
N ASN A 506 -6.64 -15.95 4.97
CA ASN A 506 -7.83 -15.53 5.70
C ASN A 506 -8.25 -14.08 5.33
N PRO A 507 -9.38 -13.90 4.61
CA PRO A 507 -9.88 -12.60 4.19
C PRO A 507 -10.13 -11.60 5.34
N ALA A 508 -10.36 -12.08 6.57
CA ALA A 508 -10.62 -11.23 7.73
C ALA A 508 -9.41 -10.33 8.06
N TYR A 509 -8.20 -10.78 7.74
CA TYR A 509 -7.00 -9.98 7.97
C TYR A 509 -6.77 -8.89 6.92
N ARG A 510 -7.35 -9.00 5.71
CA ARG A 510 -7.30 -7.91 4.72
C ARG A 510 -7.92 -6.62 5.25
N ALA A 511 -8.89 -6.72 6.16
CA ALA A 511 -9.47 -5.56 6.83
C ALA A 511 -8.51 -4.86 7.81
N LYS A 512 -7.42 -5.52 8.25
CA LYS A 512 -6.38 -4.93 9.11
C LYS A 512 -5.26 -4.25 8.30
N LEU A 513 -5.22 -4.47 6.98
CA LEU A 513 -4.23 -3.90 6.08
C LEU A 513 -4.80 -2.69 5.34
N GLY A 514 -3.98 -1.65 5.22
CA GLY A 514 -4.15 -0.61 4.21
C GLY A 514 -3.09 -0.80 3.14
N TYR A 515 -3.47 -0.63 1.87
CA TYR A 515 -2.52 -0.59 0.76
C TYR A 515 -2.81 0.62 -0.12
N VAL A 516 -1.83 1.52 -0.22
CA VAL A 516 -1.88 2.71 -1.06
C VAL A 516 -1.00 2.45 -2.29
N PRO A 517 -1.58 2.25 -3.48
CA PRO A 517 -0.81 2.03 -4.70
C PRO A 517 -0.05 3.29 -5.15
N GLN A 518 0.84 3.12 -6.14
CA GLN A 518 1.56 4.22 -6.79
C GLN A 518 0.58 5.21 -7.43
N ASP A 519 -0.37 4.71 -8.23
CA ASP A 519 -1.40 5.53 -8.88
C ASP A 519 -2.48 6.02 -7.91
N ASP A 520 -2.90 7.27 -8.07
CA ASP A 520 -4.02 7.86 -7.33
C ASP A 520 -5.38 7.39 -7.88
N ILE A 521 -5.77 6.17 -7.53
CA ILE A 521 -7.02 5.54 -7.99
C ILE A 521 -8.22 6.11 -7.21
N ILE A 522 -8.75 7.26 -7.64
CA ILE A 522 -9.86 7.98 -7.01
C ILE A 522 -10.76 8.60 -8.08
N HIS A 523 -12.07 8.71 -7.81
CA HIS A 523 -12.98 9.48 -8.66
C HIS A 523 -12.62 10.97 -8.63
N GLN A 524 -12.10 11.49 -9.75
CA GLN A 524 -11.56 12.84 -9.83
C GLN A 524 -12.66 13.93 -9.88
N ASP A 525 -13.86 13.59 -10.36
CA ASP A 525 -14.98 14.54 -10.49
C ASP A 525 -15.69 14.84 -9.16
N LEU A 526 -15.52 13.97 -8.16
CA LEU A 526 -16.07 14.17 -6.83
C LEU A 526 -15.27 15.20 -6.03
N ILE A 527 -15.95 15.85 -5.10
CA ILE A 527 -15.26 16.59 -4.03
C ILE A 527 -14.66 15.61 -3.01
N VAL A 528 -13.57 16.02 -2.35
CA VAL A 528 -12.80 15.17 -1.41
C VAL A 528 -13.71 14.50 -0.37
N GLU A 529 -14.58 15.29 0.28
CA GLU A 529 -15.48 14.77 1.30
C GLU A 529 -16.43 13.69 0.75
N ARG A 530 -16.96 13.88 -0.46
CA ARG A 530 -17.90 12.93 -1.09
C ARG A 530 -17.18 11.65 -1.51
N ALA A 531 -15.95 11.76 -2.02
CA ALA A 531 -15.12 10.60 -2.33
C ALA A 531 -14.88 9.74 -1.07
N LEU A 532 -14.50 10.37 0.05
CA LEU A 532 -14.32 9.69 1.33
C LEU A 532 -15.64 9.13 1.88
N TYR A 533 -16.75 9.88 1.76
CA TYR A 533 -18.07 9.46 2.21
C TYR A 533 -18.54 8.18 1.51
N TYR A 534 -18.43 8.10 0.18
CA TYR A 534 -18.82 6.90 -0.56
C TYR A 534 -17.90 5.71 -0.27
N ALA A 535 -16.60 5.95 -0.18
CA ALA A 535 -15.66 4.91 0.22
C ALA A 535 -15.95 4.39 1.64
N ALA A 536 -16.28 5.27 2.58
CA ALA A 536 -16.66 4.91 3.95
C ALA A 536 -17.94 4.07 3.96
N LYS A 537 -18.97 4.47 3.20
CA LYS A 537 -20.22 3.70 3.07
C LYS A 537 -20.02 2.29 2.52
N LEU A 538 -19.03 2.09 1.64
CA LEU A 538 -18.73 0.79 1.04
C LEU A 538 -17.80 -0.08 1.90
N ARG A 539 -16.97 0.55 2.74
CA ARG A 539 -15.95 -0.12 3.56
C ARG A 539 -16.37 -0.35 5.02
N LEU A 540 -17.24 0.49 5.56
CA LEU A 540 -17.72 0.38 6.94
C LEU A 540 -18.97 -0.51 7.02
N PRO A 541 -19.25 -1.12 8.18
CA PRO A 541 -20.48 -1.88 8.42
C PRO A 541 -21.75 -1.07 8.05
N PRO A 542 -22.77 -1.69 7.44
CA PRO A 542 -23.97 -0.99 6.96
C PRO A 542 -24.84 -0.42 8.08
N ASP A 543 -24.66 -0.90 9.31
CA ASP A 543 -25.27 -0.40 10.54
C ASP A 543 -24.55 0.83 11.12
N THR A 544 -23.55 1.37 10.42
CA THR A 544 -22.89 2.63 10.78
C THR A 544 -23.84 3.81 10.59
N LYS A 545 -24.14 4.52 11.68
CA LYS A 545 -24.97 5.74 11.65
C LYS A 545 -24.32 6.81 10.79
N LYS A 546 -25.13 7.65 10.15
CA LYS A 546 -24.64 8.74 9.29
C LYS A 546 -23.69 9.70 10.03
N GLU A 547 -23.97 9.99 11.29
CA GLU A 547 -23.16 10.84 12.15
C GLU A 547 -21.78 10.22 12.45
N ASP A 548 -21.74 8.93 12.77
CA ASP A 548 -20.48 8.19 12.98
C ASP A 548 -19.63 8.17 11.71
N LEU A 549 -20.28 7.98 10.57
CA LEU A 549 -19.61 8.01 9.27
C LEU A 549 -19.02 9.39 8.98
N GLN A 550 -19.76 10.47 9.23
CA GLN A 550 -19.26 11.84 9.08
C GLN A 550 -18.10 12.13 10.04
N LYS A 551 -18.21 11.73 11.31
CA LYS A 551 -17.11 11.84 12.28
C LYS A 551 -15.87 11.09 11.81
N ARG A 552 -16.03 9.89 11.22
CA ARG A 552 -14.90 9.13 10.68
C ARG A 552 -14.25 9.83 9.50
N VAL A 553 -15.04 10.40 8.59
CA VAL A 553 -14.52 11.18 7.46
C VAL A 553 -13.78 12.42 7.94
N GLU A 554 -14.33 13.14 8.92
CA GLU A 554 -13.70 14.32 9.53
C GLU A 554 -12.36 13.98 10.18
N GLN A 555 -12.33 12.92 10.99
CA GLN A 555 -11.11 12.46 11.63
C GLN A 555 -10.03 12.14 10.61
N VAL A 556 -10.37 11.39 9.55
CA VAL A 556 -9.42 11.00 8.51
C VAL A 556 -8.93 12.22 7.72
N LEU A 557 -9.79 13.19 7.43
CA LEU A 557 -9.39 14.46 6.79
C LEU A 557 -8.39 15.22 7.66
N SER A 558 -8.61 15.26 8.97
CA SER A 558 -7.67 15.85 9.92
C SER A 558 -6.35 15.08 9.95
N ASP A 559 -6.39 13.75 10.01
CA ASP A 559 -5.21 12.89 10.06
C ASP A 559 -4.28 13.13 8.87
N VAL A 560 -4.84 13.36 7.67
CA VAL A 560 -4.05 13.64 6.45
C VAL A 560 -3.85 15.14 6.14
N GLY A 561 -4.31 16.04 7.01
CA GLY A 561 -4.20 17.48 6.82
C GLY A 561 -4.95 18.02 5.59
N MET A 562 -6.14 17.49 5.30
CA MET A 562 -6.98 17.86 4.14
C MET A 562 -8.31 18.52 4.52
N THR A 563 -8.54 18.84 5.80
CA THR A 563 -9.79 19.42 6.30
C THR A 563 -10.22 20.69 5.55
N GLU A 564 -9.30 21.63 5.32
CA GLU A 564 -9.59 22.89 4.62
C GLU A 564 -9.94 22.69 3.13
N ARG A 565 -9.53 21.56 2.55
CA ARG A 565 -9.75 21.23 1.13
C ARG A 565 -10.90 20.24 0.91
N ARG A 566 -11.69 19.95 1.95
CA ARG A 566 -12.78 18.94 1.89
C ARG A 566 -13.83 19.19 0.79
N GLN A 567 -14.09 20.46 0.44
CA GLN A 567 -15.08 20.86 -0.57
C GLN A 567 -14.47 21.03 -1.98
N VAL A 568 -13.17 20.79 -2.16
CA VAL A 568 -12.49 20.94 -3.45
C VAL A 568 -12.68 19.66 -4.28
N LYS A 569 -12.84 19.80 -5.61
CA LYS A 569 -12.86 18.65 -6.54
C LYS A 569 -11.50 17.95 -6.56
N VAL A 570 -11.48 16.62 -6.54
CA VAL A 570 -10.23 15.83 -6.52
C VAL A 570 -9.36 16.13 -7.76
N ALA A 571 -9.97 16.41 -8.92
CA ALA A 571 -9.27 16.83 -10.14
C ALA A 571 -8.45 18.13 -9.97
N GLN A 572 -8.86 19.03 -9.07
CA GLN A 572 -8.23 20.34 -8.85
C GLN A 572 -7.11 20.31 -7.82
N LEU A 573 -6.87 19.17 -7.16
CA LEU A 573 -5.80 19.02 -6.17
C LEU A 573 -4.42 18.92 -6.83
N SER A 574 -3.40 19.40 -6.11
CA SER A 574 -2.00 19.12 -6.47
C SER A 574 -1.70 17.63 -6.33
N GLY A 575 -0.61 17.13 -6.93
CA GLY A 575 -0.20 15.72 -6.82
C GLY A 575 -0.07 15.25 -5.37
N GLY A 576 0.64 16.01 -4.53
CA GLY A 576 0.80 15.67 -3.11
C GLY A 576 -0.52 15.68 -2.33
N GLN A 577 -1.42 16.63 -2.60
CA GLN A 577 -2.75 16.67 -1.97
C GLN A 577 -3.59 15.47 -2.40
N ARG A 578 -3.57 15.11 -3.68
CA ARG A 578 -4.29 13.94 -4.21
C ARG A 578 -3.77 12.65 -3.59
N LYS A 579 -2.46 12.49 -3.43
CA LYS A 579 -1.86 11.33 -2.74
C LYS A 579 -2.30 11.23 -1.28
N ARG A 580 -2.39 12.36 -0.55
CA ARG A 580 -2.94 12.38 0.82
C ARG A 580 -4.39 11.93 0.87
N VAL A 581 -5.22 12.32 -0.10
CA VAL A 581 -6.60 11.80 -0.21
C VAL A 581 -6.61 10.30 -0.52
N SER A 582 -5.64 9.80 -1.31
CA SER A 582 -5.48 8.36 -1.57
C SER A 582 -5.17 7.58 -0.29
N ILE A 583 -4.31 8.13 0.56
CA ILE A 583 -4.00 7.60 1.90
C ILE A 583 -5.25 7.65 2.79
N ALA A 584 -5.98 8.77 2.80
CA ALA A 584 -7.21 8.93 3.55
C ALA A 584 -8.25 7.85 3.25
N LEU A 585 -8.42 7.47 1.98
CA LEU A 585 -9.33 6.37 1.59
C LEU A 585 -8.98 5.05 2.26
N GLU A 586 -7.69 4.75 2.44
CA GLU A 586 -7.24 3.56 3.17
C GLU A 586 -7.43 3.71 4.68
N LEU A 587 -7.17 4.90 5.22
CA LEU A 587 -7.35 5.18 6.63
C LEU A 587 -8.80 5.09 7.09
N LEU A 588 -9.82 5.20 6.23
CA LEU A 588 -11.23 5.06 6.62
C LEU A 588 -11.52 3.77 7.42
N ALA A 589 -10.90 2.66 7.04
CA ALA A 589 -11.05 1.36 7.72
C ALA A 589 -10.25 1.23 9.02
N ASN A 590 -9.42 2.23 9.34
CA ASN A 590 -8.47 2.27 10.45
C ASN A 590 -7.44 1.12 10.45
N PRO A 591 -6.75 0.84 9.35
CA PRO A 591 -5.79 -0.26 9.29
C PRO A 591 -4.64 -0.04 10.28
N ASN A 592 -4.17 -1.13 10.88
CA ASN A 592 -3.07 -1.12 11.84
C ASN A 592 -1.72 -1.42 11.16
N LEU A 593 -1.75 -1.96 9.94
CA LEU A 593 -0.58 -2.12 9.07
C LEU A 593 -0.86 -1.43 7.74
N LEU A 594 -0.04 -0.46 7.36
CA LEU A 594 -0.22 0.36 6.16
C LEU A 594 0.97 0.19 5.23
N PHE A 595 0.70 -0.28 4.02
CA PHE A 595 1.67 -0.34 2.92
C PHE A 595 1.45 0.82 1.96
N LEU A 596 2.53 1.49 1.55
CA LEU A 596 2.47 2.56 0.57
C LEU A 596 3.50 2.34 -0.53
N ASP A 597 3.04 2.34 -1.78
CA ASP A 597 3.90 2.25 -2.96
C ASP A 597 4.15 3.65 -3.51
N GLU A 598 5.41 4.09 -3.46
CA GLU A 598 5.89 5.36 -4.01
C GLU A 598 4.98 6.59 -3.73
N PRO A 599 4.56 6.85 -2.49
CA PRO A 599 3.76 8.02 -2.15
C PRO A 599 4.51 9.35 -2.24
N THR A 600 5.83 9.32 -2.39
CA THR A 600 6.67 10.51 -2.49
C THR A 600 7.21 10.75 -3.90
N SER A 601 6.88 9.87 -4.84
CA SER A 601 7.33 9.97 -6.23
C SER A 601 6.68 11.17 -6.93
N GLY A 602 7.49 11.98 -7.61
CA GLY A 602 7.03 13.17 -8.33
C GLY A 602 6.60 14.36 -7.45
N LEU A 603 6.86 14.31 -6.13
CA LEU A 603 6.65 15.45 -5.23
C LEU A 603 7.89 16.34 -5.19
N ASP A 604 7.69 17.65 -5.04
CA ASP A 604 8.77 18.55 -4.67
C ASP A 604 9.30 18.24 -3.25
N PRO A 605 10.54 18.63 -2.92
CA PRO A 605 11.15 18.31 -1.63
C PRO A 605 10.34 18.77 -0.40
N GLY A 606 9.60 19.89 -0.53
CA GLY A 606 8.75 20.40 0.54
C GLY A 606 7.54 19.51 0.78
N LEU A 607 6.82 19.11 -0.29
CA LEU A 607 5.71 18.17 -0.19
C LEU A 607 6.13 16.78 0.25
N ASP A 608 7.31 16.30 -0.18
CA ASP A 608 7.90 15.04 0.28
C ASP A 608 8.11 15.04 1.80
N LYS A 609 8.73 16.08 2.35
CA LYS A 609 8.93 16.23 3.80
C LYS A 609 7.61 16.18 4.58
N ILE A 610 6.58 16.89 4.11
CA ILE A 610 5.27 16.88 4.77
C ILE A 610 4.64 15.48 4.67
N MET A 611 4.80 14.78 3.55
CA MET A 611 4.31 13.40 3.39
C MET A 611 5.01 12.43 4.36
N MET A 612 6.34 12.47 4.44
CA MET A 612 7.11 11.62 5.36
C MET A 612 6.75 11.89 6.83
N THR A 613 6.55 13.16 7.19
CA THR A 613 6.09 13.55 8.53
C THR A 613 4.68 13.04 8.81
N LEU A 614 3.78 13.10 7.83
CA LEU A 614 2.44 12.51 7.93
C LEU A 614 2.52 11.00 8.20
N LEU A 615 3.32 10.26 7.44
CA LEU A 615 3.46 8.81 7.61
C LEU A 615 4.05 8.44 8.97
N ARG A 616 5.03 9.23 9.45
CA ARG A 616 5.56 9.11 10.81
C ARG A 616 4.49 9.31 11.87
N ASN A 617 3.70 10.38 11.75
CA ASN A 617 2.60 10.65 12.68
C ASN A 617 1.56 9.52 12.68
N LEU A 618 1.25 8.94 11.51
CA LEU A 618 0.36 7.78 11.43
C LEU A 618 0.92 6.56 12.15
N ALA A 619 2.23 6.36 12.10
CA ALA A 619 2.89 5.27 12.81
C ALA A 619 2.84 5.47 14.33
N ASP A 620 3.09 6.70 14.79
CA ASP A 620 3.02 7.08 16.21
C ASP A 620 1.63 6.88 16.81
N GLN A 621 0.59 7.08 16.00
CA GLN A 621 -0.79 6.83 16.40
C GLN A 621 -1.10 5.34 16.66
N GLY A 622 -0.16 4.43 16.41
CA GLY A 622 -0.28 3.00 16.71
C GLY A 622 -0.19 2.09 15.48
N ARG A 623 0.19 2.61 14.31
CA ARG A 623 0.19 1.86 13.06
C ARG A 623 1.61 1.44 12.68
N THR A 624 1.75 0.27 12.10
CA THR A 624 2.98 -0.14 11.43
C THR A 624 2.91 0.35 10.00
N VAL A 625 3.92 1.08 9.53
CA VAL A 625 3.92 1.72 8.21
C VAL A 625 5.11 1.21 7.41
N VAL A 626 4.84 0.67 6.23
CA VAL A 626 5.86 0.19 5.29
C VAL A 626 5.74 0.97 3.99
N LEU A 627 6.81 1.64 3.62
CA LEU A 627 6.89 2.57 2.50
C LEU A 627 7.87 2.06 1.47
N VAL A 628 7.46 1.89 0.21
CA VAL A 628 8.40 1.76 -0.91
C VAL A 628 8.67 3.15 -1.45
N THR A 629 9.94 3.56 -1.53
CA THR A 629 10.29 4.85 -2.14
C THR A 629 11.65 4.83 -2.84
N HIS A 630 11.80 5.74 -3.79
CA HIS A 630 13.05 6.09 -4.44
C HIS A 630 13.59 7.44 -3.95
N ALA A 631 12.82 8.20 -3.18
CA ALA A 631 13.22 9.50 -2.64
C ALA A 631 14.13 9.30 -1.41
N THR A 632 15.30 9.94 -1.44
CA THR A 632 16.32 9.79 -0.39
C THR A 632 16.35 10.91 0.65
N GLY A 633 15.79 12.08 0.33
CA GLY A 633 15.99 13.30 1.11
C GLY A 633 15.46 13.25 2.55
N ASN A 634 14.34 12.54 2.79
CA ASN A 634 13.66 12.52 4.08
C ASN A 634 13.61 11.12 4.73
N ILE A 635 14.50 10.20 4.33
CA ILE A 635 14.54 8.82 4.84
C ILE A 635 14.85 8.76 6.33
N MET A 636 15.59 9.73 6.88
CA MET A 636 15.98 9.78 8.29
C MET A 636 14.79 9.81 9.27
N VAL A 637 13.58 10.10 8.80
CA VAL A 637 12.34 10.06 9.60
C VAL A 637 11.86 8.63 9.87
N CYS A 638 12.34 7.65 9.10
CA CYS A 638 11.99 6.23 9.27
C CYS A 638 12.74 5.63 10.47
N ASP A 639 12.10 4.70 11.17
CA ASP A 639 12.79 3.93 12.22
C ASP A 639 13.79 2.94 11.61
N LYS A 640 13.42 2.35 10.45
CA LYS A 640 14.26 1.39 9.75
C LYS A 640 14.22 1.56 8.24
N VAL A 641 15.27 1.07 7.59
CA VAL A 641 15.40 0.97 6.14
C VAL A 641 15.71 -0.47 5.75
N VAL A 642 15.14 -0.92 4.63
CA VAL A 642 15.45 -2.19 3.97
C VAL A 642 16.09 -1.84 2.63
N PHE A 643 17.36 -2.18 2.43
CA PHE A 643 18.00 -2.04 1.13
C PHE A 643 17.97 -3.38 0.38
N LEU A 644 17.23 -3.41 -0.72
CA LEU A 644 17.22 -4.52 -1.66
C LEU A 644 18.16 -4.25 -2.83
N ALA A 645 18.98 -5.24 -3.14
CA ALA A 645 19.80 -5.27 -4.33
C ALA A 645 19.11 -5.98 -5.49
N ARG A 646 19.77 -6.04 -6.66
CA ARG A 646 19.31 -6.88 -7.77
C ARG A 646 19.22 -8.35 -7.37
N ASP A 647 18.46 -9.11 -8.15
CA ASP A 647 18.11 -10.52 -7.89
C ASP A 647 17.36 -10.75 -6.56
N GLY A 648 16.80 -9.68 -5.98
CA GLY A 648 15.97 -9.76 -4.79
C GLY A 648 16.74 -10.13 -3.52
N ARG A 649 18.00 -9.71 -3.41
CA ARG A 649 18.87 -9.96 -2.25
C ARG A 649 18.73 -8.85 -1.21
N LEU A 650 18.79 -9.22 0.07
CA LEU A 650 18.75 -8.27 1.18
C LEU A 650 20.17 -7.77 1.47
N ALA A 651 20.46 -6.52 1.09
CA ALA A 651 21.78 -5.92 1.29
C ALA A 651 21.95 -5.33 2.70
N PHE A 652 20.88 -4.77 3.29
CA PHE A 652 20.91 -4.23 4.65
C PHE A 652 19.50 -4.09 5.25
N PHE A 653 19.36 -4.27 6.57
CA PHE A 653 18.19 -3.91 7.34
C PHE A 653 18.58 -3.37 8.73
N GLY A 654 18.09 -2.19 9.09
CA GLY A 654 18.46 -1.49 10.33
C GLY A 654 18.03 -0.03 10.28
N THR A 655 18.58 0.82 11.16
CA THR A 655 18.24 2.26 11.15
C THR A 655 18.86 2.98 9.93
N PRO A 656 18.29 4.13 9.51
CA PRO A 656 18.88 4.94 8.44
C PRO A 656 20.35 5.33 8.67
N ALA A 657 20.73 5.67 9.91
CA ALA A 657 22.10 6.05 10.26
C ALA A 657 23.06 4.85 10.18
N GLU A 658 22.68 3.70 10.76
CA GLU A 658 23.47 2.46 10.69
C GLU A 658 23.68 2.00 9.25
N ALA A 659 22.76 2.31 8.31
CA ALA A 659 22.94 2.01 6.90
C ALA A 659 24.10 2.81 6.28
N LEU A 660 24.16 4.12 6.54
CA LEU A 660 25.25 4.98 6.06
C LEU A 660 26.60 4.50 6.61
N ASP A 661 26.64 4.12 7.89
CA ASP A 661 27.82 3.59 8.55
C ASP A 661 28.24 2.23 7.97
N PHE A 662 27.30 1.30 7.80
CA PHE A 662 27.56 -0.02 7.24
C PHE A 662 28.14 0.06 5.82
N PHE A 663 27.58 0.91 4.97
CA PHE A 663 28.09 1.11 3.62
C PHE A 663 29.29 2.05 3.56
N GLY A 664 29.65 2.74 4.65
CA GLY A 664 30.72 3.74 4.68
C GLY A 664 30.50 4.88 3.68
N VAL A 665 29.31 5.48 3.69
CA VAL A 665 28.92 6.59 2.79
C VAL A 665 28.27 7.72 3.58
N ARG A 666 28.21 8.92 2.99
CA ARG A 666 27.59 10.09 3.64
C ARG A 666 26.15 10.33 3.18
N GLU A 667 25.81 9.88 1.98
CA GLU A 667 24.48 10.05 1.40
C GLU A 667 23.87 8.71 0.96
N PHE A 668 22.55 8.57 1.09
CA PHE A 668 21.85 7.36 0.64
C PHE A 668 22.00 7.11 -0.87
N ALA A 669 22.17 8.16 -1.67
CA ALA A 669 22.37 8.07 -3.12
C ALA A 669 23.59 7.19 -3.46
N ASP A 670 24.66 7.28 -2.68
CA ASP A 670 25.90 6.51 -2.88
C ASP A 670 25.70 5.00 -2.66
N ILE A 671 24.74 4.62 -1.81
CA ILE A 671 24.39 3.21 -1.59
C ILE A 671 23.85 2.60 -2.88
N TYR A 672 23.01 3.33 -3.64
CA TYR A 672 22.48 2.85 -4.91
C TYR A 672 23.59 2.62 -5.93
N VAL A 673 24.57 3.51 -5.99
CA VAL A 673 25.74 3.38 -6.88
C VAL A 673 26.58 2.17 -6.49
N LYS A 674 26.85 1.98 -5.18
CA LYS A 674 27.59 0.81 -4.69
C LYS A 674 26.90 -0.51 -5.03
N LEU A 675 25.57 -0.57 -4.93
CA LEU A 675 24.78 -1.78 -5.16
C LEU A 675 24.38 -2.01 -6.63
N GLU A 676 24.91 -1.25 -7.60
CA GLU A 676 24.60 -1.44 -9.03
C GLU A 676 25.35 -2.66 -9.64
N VAL A 677 26.58 -2.89 -9.17
CA VAL A 677 27.47 -3.95 -9.67
C VAL A 677 27.22 -5.27 -8.93
N LYS A 678 27.21 -6.38 -9.68
CA LYS A 678 26.90 -7.72 -9.16
C LYS A 678 27.76 -8.16 -7.99
N GLU A 679 29.06 -8.10 -8.17
CA GLU A 679 30.03 -8.49 -7.15
C GLU A 679 29.84 -7.70 -5.85
N ASN A 680 29.49 -6.42 -5.96
CA ASN A 680 29.30 -5.55 -4.80
C ASN A 680 28.05 -5.93 -4.00
N TYR A 681 26.92 -6.21 -4.66
CA TYR A 681 25.70 -6.51 -3.91
C TYR A 681 25.65 -7.93 -3.35
N GLU A 682 26.32 -8.90 -3.98
CA GLU A 682 26.47 -10.25 -3.41
C GLU A 682 27.39 -10.18 -2.19
N LYS A 683 28.48 -9.42 -2.28
CA LYS A 683 29.38 -9.17 -1.15
C LYS A 683 28.67 -8.42 -0.01
N ALA A 684 27.87 -7.40 -0.31
CA ALA A 684 27.12 -6.66 0.72
C ALA A 684 26.13 -7.53 1.49
N GLU A 685 25.44 -8.46 0.82
CA GLU A 685 24.57 -9.44 1.48
C GLU A 685 25.37 -10.35 2.43
N GLU A 686 26.52 -10.85 2.00
CA GLU A 686 27.39 -11.69 2.84
C GLU A 686 27.97 -10.93 4.04
N GLU A 687 28.41 -9.69 3.84
CA GLU A 687 28.91 -8.81 4.89
C GLU A 687 27.80 -8.48 5.89
N TYR A 688 26.60 -8.20 5.40
CA TYR A 688 25.45 -7.93 6.26
C TYR A 688 25.10 -9.16 7.11
N GLN A 689 25.02 -10.36 6.53
CA GLN A 689 24.75 -11.60 7.27
C GLN A 689 25.76 -11.90 8.39
N LYS A 690 27.01 -11.45 8.25
CA LYS A 690 28.07 -11.60 9.25
C LYS A 690 28.13 -10.44 10.26
N SER A 691 27.35 -9.38 10.05
CA SER A 691 27.40 -8.16 10.86
C SER A 691 26.58 -8.27 12.15
N ASN A 692 26.95 -7.45 13.14
CA ASN A 692 26.16 -7.29 14.37
C ASN A 692 24.74 -6.78 14.08
N TYR A 693 24.54 -6.03 12.99
CA TYR A 693 23.23 -5.53 12.58
C TYR A 693 22.28 -6.68 12.22
N TYR A 694 22.76 -7.70 11.51
CA TYR A 694 21.96 -8.89 11.18
C TYR A 694 21.58 -9.69 12.44
N HIS A 695 22.52 -9.85 13.38
CA HIS A 695 22.20 -10.49 14.66
C HIS A 695 21.11 -9.72 15.44
N LYS A 696 21.22 -8.39 15.51
CA LYS A 696 20.29 -7.49 16.20
C LYS A 696 18.89 -7.46 15.54
N TYR A 697 18.82 -7.24 14.23
CA TYR A 697 17.55 -6.98 13.55
C TYR A 697 16.88 -8.20 12.92
N ILE A 698 17.64 -9.28 12.68
CA ILE A 698 17.12 -10.52 12.07
C ILE A 698 17.17 -11.66 13.08
N GLU A 699 18.34 -12.07 13.55
CA GLU A 699 18.42 -13.31 14.34
C GLU A 699 17.70 -13.25 15.68
N GLN A 700 17.90 -12.17 16.45
CA GLN A 700 17.26 -12.00 17.76
C GLN A 700 15.72 -12.03 17.67
N PRO A 701 15.07 -11.20 16.81
CA PRO A 701 13.62 -11.27 16.62
C PRO A 701 13.12 -12.63 16.12
N LEU A 702 13.88 -13.30 15.23
CA LEU A 702 13.49 -14.61 14.70
C LEU A 702 13.62 -15.74 15.72
N ARG A 703 14.59 -15.68 16.63
CA ARG A 703 14.72 -16.63 17.75
C ARG A 703 13.51 -16.53 18.68
N ALA A 704 13.06 -15.31 18.98
CA ALA A 704 11.85 -15.09 19.79
C ALA A 704 10.59 -15.72 19.16
N ILE A 705 10.43 -15.62 17.84
CA ILE A 705 9.31 -16.25 17.12
C ILE A 705 9.40 -17.78 17.18
N ARG A 706 10.59 -18.37 16.96
CA ARG A 706 10.76 -19.83 17.01
C ARG A 706 10.44 -20.40 18.38
N ALA A 707 10.77 -19.67 19.46
CA ALA A 707 10.42 -20.03 20.82
C ALA A 707 8.89 -20.01 21.05
N GLN A 708 8.18 -19.01 20.50
CA GLN A 708 6.71 -18.90 20.60
C GLN A 708 5.97 -19.93 19.73
N SER A 709 6.50 -20.25 18.54
CA SER A 709 5.88 -21.17 17.57
C SER A 709 5.86 -22.62 18.04
N GLN A 710 6.70 -22.99 19.02
CA GLN A 710 6.74 -24.34 19.58
C GLN A 710 5.64 -24.60 20.64
N GLN A 711 4.91 -23.57 21.08
CA GLN A 711 3.82 -23.69 22.06
C GLN A 711 2.41 -23.68 21.44
N THR A 712 2.25 -23.22 20.19
CA THR A 712 0.95 -23.14 19.51
C THR A 712 0.86 -24.11 18.34
N THR A 713 0.35 -25.31 18.60
CA THR A 713 -0.04 -26.26 17.54
C THR A 713 -1.39 -25.85 16.92
N SER A 714 -1.42 -24.83 16.09
CA SER A 714 -2.61 -24.57 15.25
C SER A 714 -2.59 -25.45 14.00
N ARG A 715 -3.61 -26.30 13.89
CA ARG A 715 -3.85 -27.22 12.77
C ARG A 715 -4.36 -26.42 11.55
N PRO A 716 -3.89 -26.67 10.31
CA PRO A 716 -4.38 -25.93 9.15
C PRO A 716 -5.85 -26.27 8.90
N LEU A 717 -6.71 -25.28 9.06
CA LEU A 717 -8.15 -25.36 8.81
C LEU A 717 -8.50 -24.61 7.52
N ALA A 718 -9.51 -25.14 6.82
CA ALA A 718 -9.91 -24.70 5.50
C ALA A 718 -10.32 -23.21 5.47
N PRO A 719 -10.06 -22.49 4.35
CA PRO A 719 -10.32 -21.06 4.24
C PRO A 719 -11.81 -20.75 4.46
N ALA A 720 -12.09 -19.88 5.44
CA ALA A 720 -13.43 -19.40 5.70
C ALA A 720 -13.88 -18.45 4.57
N LYS A 721 -15.05 -18.72 3.99
CA LYS A 721 -15.67 -17.85 2.98
C LYS A 721 -16.05 -16.52 3.64
N ALA A 722 -15.60 -15.40 3.09
CA ALA A 722 -16.05 -14.07 3.50
C ALA A 722 -17.58 -13.95 3.30
N LEU A 723 -18.32 -13.58 4.35
CA LEU A 723 -19.74 -13.27 4.22
C LEU A 723 -19.90 -12.04 3.33
N ARG A 724 -20.92 -12.14 2.49
CA ARG A 724 -21.27 -11.16 1.47
C ARG A 724 -21.92 -9.96 2.17
N VAL A 725 -21.34 -8.78 1.98
CA VAL A 725 -22.02 -7.50 2.21
C VAL A 725 -23.36 -7.50 1.43
N SER A 726 -24.39 -6.85 1.99
CA SER A 726 -25.71 -6.74 1.35
C SER A 726 -25.59 -6.17 -0.07
N ALA A 727 -25.95 -6.99 -1.06
CA ALA A 727 -25.93 -6.62 -2.48
C ALA A 727 -26.81 -5.39 -2.76
N TRP A 728 -27.97 -5.32 -2.10
CA TRP A 728 -28.92 -4.21 -2.22
C TRP A 728 -28.38 -2.91 -1.61
N GLY A 729 -27.73 -2.99 -0.45
CA GLY A 729 -27.09 -1.83 0.17
C GLY A 729 -26.00 -1.24 -0.73
N GLN A 730 -25.13 -2.09 -1.27
CA GLN A 730 -24.10 -1.66 -2.23
C GLN A 730 -24.71 -1.05 -3.50
N PHE A 731 -25.75 -1.67 -4.06
CA PHE A 731 -26.44 -1.15 -5.24
C PHE A 731 -26.93 0.30 -5.05
N LEU A 732 -27.63 0.58 -3.95
CA LEU A 732 -28.15 1.93 -3.67
C LEU A 732 -27.02 2.98 -3.53
N ILE A 733 -25.93 2.61 -2.86
CA ILE A 733 -24.77 3.50 -2.69
C ILE A 733 -24.12 3.81 -4.03
N LEU A 734 -23.96 2.79 -4.88
CA LEU A 734 -23.35 2.93 -6.20
C LEU A 734 -24.23 3.72 -7.16
N VAL A 735 -25.55 3.55 -7.11
CA VAL A 735 -26.52 4.37 -7.86
C VAL A 735 -26.39 5.83 -7.44
N GLN A 736 -26.36 6.10 -6.14
CA GLN A 736 -26.22 7.46 -5.62
C GLN A 736 -24.90 8.11 -6.09
N ARG A 737 -23.78 7.39 -5.95
CA ARG A 737 -22.46 7.84 -6.40
C ARG A 737 -22.44 8.13 -7.89
N TYR A 738 -22.99 7.21 -8.69
CA TYR A 738 -22.96 7.34 -10.13
C TYR A 738 -23.87 8.46 -10.65
N ALA A 739 -25.06 8.63 -10.07
CA ALA A 739 -25.94 9.75 -10.37
C ALA A 739 -25.27 11.10 -10.04
N GLU A 740 -24.57 11.19 -8.90
CA GLU A 740 -23.84 12.40 -8.54
C GLU A 740 -22.66 12.68 -9.49
N LEU A 741 -21.92 11.67 -9.93
CA LEU A 741 -20.86 11.82 -10.93
C LEU A 741 -21.40 12.42 -12.23
N ILE A 742 -22.52 11.89 -12.73
CA ILE A 742 -23.18 12.43 -13.94
C ILE A 742 -23.65 13.88 -13.71
N TRP A 743 -24.22 14.17 -12.54
CA TRP A 743 -24.71 15.51 -12.22
C TRP A 743 -23.60 16.56 -12.08
N LEU A 744 -22.45 16.18 -11.54
CA LEU A 744 -21.31 17.07 -11.36
C LEU A 744 -20.62 17.43 -12.69
N ASP A 745 -20.76 16.58 -13.70
CA ASP A 745 -20.32 16.84 -15.08
C ASP A 745 -21.47 17.43 -15.91
N ARG A 746 -21.85 18.67 -15.56
CA ARG A 746 -23.00 19.37 -16.17
C ARG A 746 -22.86 19.54 -17.69
N VAL A 747 -21.64 19.73 -18.18
CA VAL A 747 -21.38 19.93 -19.61
C VAL A 747 -21.65 18.64 -20.37
N ASN A 748 -21.09 17.52 -19.89
CA ASN A 748 -21.36 16.22 -20.50
C ASN A 748 -22.84 15.82 -20.35
N LEU A 749 -23.47 16.05 -19.20
CA LEU A 749 -24.90 15.80 -19.01
C LEU A 749 -25.75 16.61 -20.00
N LEU A 750 -25.42 17.88 -20.23
CA LEU A 750 -26.10 18.71 -21.23
C LEU A 750 -25.95 18.11 -22.64
N ILE A 751 -24.75 17.69 -23.03
CA ILE A 751 -24.48 17.03 -24.32
C ILE A 751 -25.32 15.74 -24.44
N LEU A 752 -25.32 14.90 -23.41
CA LEU A 752 -26.11 13.67 -23.35
C LEU A 752 -27.62 13.94 -23.42
N LEU A 753 -28.12 15.05 -22.89
CA LEU A 753 -29.54 15.40 -22.99
C LEU A 753 -29.90 16.01 -24.35
N LEU A 754 -28.99 16.76 -24.98
CA LEU A 754 -29.23 17.45 -26.25
C LEU A 754 -29.10 16.56 -27.48
N GLN A 755 -28.37 15.45 -27.43
CA GLN A 755 -28.23 14.55 -28.59
C GLN A 755 -29.57 14.05 -29.14
N ALA A 756 -30.50 13.65 -28.28
CA ALA A 756 -31.81 13.11 -28.68
C ALA A 756 -32.71 14.16 -29.38
N PRO A 757 -32.93 15.37 -28.82
CA PRO A 757 -33.70 16.40 -29.51
C PRO A 757 -33.00 16.90 -30.77
N ILE A 758 -31.66 16.99 -30.80
CA ILE A 758 -30.94 17.38 -32.03
C ILE A 758 -31.19 16.35 -33.14
N ILE A 759 -31.04 15.06 -32.83
CA ILE A 759 -31.36 13.98 -33.79
C ILE A 759 -32.83 14.04 -34.19
N GLY A 760 -33.74 14.24 -33.24
CA GLY A 760 -35.17 14.40 -33.50
C GLY A 760 -35.48 15.56 -34.43
N CYS A 761 -34.82 16.71 -34.26
CA CYS A 761 -34.98 17.88 -35.13
C CYS A 761 -34.48 17.58 -36.54
N VAL A 762 -33.31 16.94 -36.68
CA VAL A 762 -32.79 16.53 -37.99
C VAL A 762 -33.75 15.55 -38.67
N LEU A 763 -34.28 14.58 -37.93
CA LEU A 763 -35.29 13.65 -38.42
C LEU A 763 -36.58 14.36 -38.84
N ALA A 764 -37.06 15.32 -38.04
CA ALA A 764 -38.25 16.10 -38.33
C ALA A 764 -38.08 17.00 -39.57
N LEU A 765 -36.87 17.49 -39.85
CA LEU A 765 -36.58 18.25 -41.07
C LEU A 765 -36.61 17.38 -42.32
N VAL A 766 -36.22 16.11 -42.20
CA VAL A 766 -36.21 15.14 -43.32
C VAL A 766 -37.58 14.47 -43.49
N ALA A 767 -38.38 14.37 -42.43
CA ALA A 767 -39.70 13.75 -42.46
C ALA A 767 -40.74 14.63 -43.17
N GLY A 768 -41.58 14.00 -43.99
CA GLY A 768 -42.74 14.65 -44.61
C GLY A 768 -43.82 15.03 -43.59
N ASP A 769 -44.61 16.06 -43.93
CA ASP A 769 -45.80 16.46 -43.18
C ASP A 769 -46.73 15.26 -42.95
N LYS A 770 -47.19 15.07 -41.70
CA LYS A 770 -48.23 14.09 -41.36
C LYS A 770 -47.94 12.65 -41.80
N ALA A 771 -46.68 12.21 -41.85
CA ALA A 771 -46.34 10.87 -42.34
C ALA A 771 -47.03 9.71 -41.57
N PHE A 772 -47.36 9.88 -40.29
CA PHE A 772 -48.12 8.88 -39.50
C PHE A 772 -49.65 9.00 -39.65
N ILE A 773 -50.14 10.02 -40.35
CA ILE A 773 -51.57 10.38 -40.46
C ILE A 773 -52.07 10.27 -41.90
N ASP A 774 -51.37 10.87 -42.87
CA ASP A 774 -51.88 11.03 -44.25
C ASP A 774 -51.37 9.98 -45.25
N GLY A 775 -50.44 9.09 -44.87
CA GLY A 775 -50.09 7.90 -45.66
C GLY A 775 -49.58 8.14 -47.08
N THR A 776 -49.26 9.39 -47.45
CA THR A 776 -48.91 9.79 -48.82
C THR A 776 -47.58 9.19 -49.31
N ILE A 777 -46.68 8.76 -48.41
CA ILE A 777 -45.42 8.07 -48.76
C ILE A 777 -45.03 7.03 -47.68
N VAL A 778 -45.48 5.78 -47.84
CA VAL A 778 -45.22 4.66 -46.92
C VAL A 778 -43.72 4.37 -46.77
N ILE A 779 -42.97 4.51 -47.87
CA ILE A 779 -41.52 4.35 -47.93
C ILE A 779 -40.83 5.34 -46.98
N ASP A 780 -41.31 6.59 -46.91
CA ASP A 780 -40.70 7.62 -46.05
C ASP A 780 -41.03 7.38 -44.58
N THR A 781 -42.20 6.84 -44.28
CA THR A 781 -42.56 6.40 -42.92
C THR A 781 -41.67 5.24 -42.48
N GLN A 782 -41.48 4.23 -43.33
CA GLN A 782 -40.60 3.10 -43.03
C GLN A 782 -39.14 3.54 -42.84
N ARG A 783 -38.64 4.46 -43.68
CA ARG A 783 -37.30 5.07 -43.54
C ARG A 783 -37.17 5.87 -42.26
N LEU A 784 -38.18 6.67 -41.90
CA LEU A 784 -38.20 7.43 -40.65
C LEU A 784 -38.11 6.51 -39.43
N LEU A 785 -38.93 5.46 -39.38
CA LEU A 785 -38.90 4.49 -38.28
C LEU A 785 -37.57 3.73 -38.22
N PHE A 786 -36.98 3.41 -39.37
CA PHE A 786 -35.67 2.78 -39.44
C PHE A 786 -34.55 3.68 -38.90
N ILE A 787 -34.50 4.94 -39.33
CA ILE A 787 -33.48 5.87 -38.81
C ILE A 787 -33.72 6.12 -37.31
N MET A 788 -34.98 6.24 -36.87
CA MET A 788 -35.31 6.36 -35.45
C MET A 788 -34.83 5.13 -34.65
N ALA A 789 -34.99 3.91 -35.17
CA ALA A 789 -34.47 2.69 -34.57
C ALA A 789 -32.93 2.70 -34.46
N VAL A 790 -32.22 3.00 -35.55
CA VAL A 790 -30.75 3.06 -35.58
C VAL A 790 -30.23 4.15 -34.64
N SER A 791 -30.84 5.34 -34.65
CA SER A 791 -30.51 6.43 -33.73
C SER A 791 -30.72 6.03 -32.27
N SER A 792 -31.77 5.29 -31.97
CA SER A 792 -32.05 4.78 -30.61
C SER A 792 -30.98 3.80 -30.14
N VAL A 793 -30.53 2.90 -31.02
CA VAL A 793 -29.41 1.98 -30.74
C VAL A 793 -28.12 2.78 -30.51
N TRP A 794 -27.81 3.75 -31.39
CA TRP A 794 -26.64 4.62 -31.25
C TRP A 794 -26.63 5.38 -29.93
N LEU A 795 -27.75 5.99 -29.54
CA LEU A 795 -27.91 6.71 -28.27
C LEU A 795 -27.55 5.80 -27.08
N GLY A 796 -28.14 4.61 -27.01
CA GLY A 796 -27.91 3.67 -25.92
C GLY A 796 -26.48 3.17 -25.85
N THR A 797 -25.90 2.79 -26.99
CA THR A 797 -24.53 2.29 -27.06
C THR A 797 -23.51 3.39 -26.75
N SER A 798 -23.71 4.61 -27.27
CA SER A 798 -22.85 5.76 -26.99
C SER A 798 -22.81 6.10 -25.50
N ASN A 799 -23.98 6.15 -24.85
CA ASN A 799 -24.11 6.49 -23.42
C ASN A 799 -23.38 5.51 -22.48
N SER A 800 -23.16 4.26 -22.92
CA SER A 800 -22.68 3.17 -22.05
C SER A 800 -21.33 2.57 -22.45
N ALA A 801 -20.87 2.79 -23.68
CA ALA A 801 -19.67 2.16 -24.24
C ALA A 801 -18.41 2.35 -23.39
N ARG A 802 -18.24 3.50 -22.72
CA ARG A 802 -17.02 3.80 -21.94
C ARG A 802 -17.17 3.58 -20.44
N GLU A 803 -18.38 3.29 -19.94
CA GLU A 803 -18.71 3.42 -18.52
C GLU A 803 -17.99 2.44 -17.58
N LEU A 804 -17.71 1.21 -18.03
CA LEU A 804 -16.94 0.23 -17.25
C LEU A 804 -15.44 0.38 -17.48
N ALA A 805 -15.04 0.70 -18.72
CA ALA A 805 -13.64 0.85 -19.10
C ALA A 805 -12.99 2.08 -18.41
N LYS A 806 -13.73 3.17 -18.22
CA LYS A 806 -13.24 4.40 -17.57
C LYS A 806 -12.95 4.23 -16.08
N GLU A 807 -13.71 3.35 -15.41
CA GLU A 807 -13.61 3.11 -13.97
C GLU A 807 -12.85 1.83 -13.62
N ALA A 808 -12.21 1.17 -14.60
CA ALA A 808 -11.63 -0.16 -14.43
C ALA A 808 -10.65 -0.26 -13.25
N ASN A 809 -9.80 0.76 -13.04
CA ASN A 809 -8.84 0.79 -11.94
C ASN A 809 -9.52 0.97 -10.59
N ILE A 810 -10.52 1.86 -10.51
CA ILE A 810 -11.32 2.10 -9.29
C ILE A 810 -12.08 0.83 -8.91
N TYR A 811 -12.75 0.21 -9.90
CA TYR A 811 -13.44 -1.05 -9.73
C TYR A 811 -12.50 -2.14 -9.18
N ARG A 812 -11.31 -2.31 -9.76
CA ARG A 812 -10.33 -3.31 -9.29
C ARG A 812 -9.92 -3.08 -7.83
N ARG A 813 -9.64 -1.85 -7.44
CA ARG A 813 -9.30 -1.48 -6.05
C ARG A 813 -10.44 -1.81 -5.09
N GLU A 814 -11.67 -1.42 -5.41
CA GLU A 814 -12.84 -1.68 -4.56
C GLU A 814 -13.22 -3.18 -4.52
N ARG A 815 -12.93 -3.91 -5.60
CA ARG A 815 -13.14 -5.35 -5.72
C ARG A 815 -12.24 -6.19 -4.83
N LEU A 816 -11.00 -5.74 -4.57
CA LEU A 816 -10.07 -6.38 -3.64
C LEU A 816 -10.58 -6.37 -2.19
N VAL A 817 -11.41 -5.37 -1.85
CA VAL A 817 -12.03 -5.27 -0.52
C VAL A 817 -13.29 -6.13 -0.46
N ASN A 818 -14.39 -5.72 -1.09
CA ASN A 818 -15.68 -6.47 -1.04
C ASN A 818 -16.74 -6.00 -2.07
N LEU A 819 -16.37 -5.28 -3.14
CA LEU A 819 -17.34 -4.84 -4.15
C LEU A 819 -17.92 -6.01 -4.94
N GLN A 820 -19.23 -6.06 -5.16
CA GLN A 820 -19.88 -7.08 -5.98
C GLN A 820 -20.14 -6.61 -7.42
N VAL A 821 -19.91 -7.51 -8.40
CA VAL A 821 -20.04 -7.21 -9.84
C VAL A 821 -21.47 -6.84 -10.24
N VAL A 822 -22.47 -7.57 -9.73
CA VAL A 822 -23.87 -7.40 -10.13
C VAL A 822 -24.44 -6.06 -9.65
N PRO A 823 -24.34 -5.69 -8.34
CA PRO A 823 -24.71 -4.35 -7.89
C PRO A 823 -24.00 -3.22 -8.64
N TYR A 824 -22.72 -3.40 -8.98
CA TYR A 824 -21.95 -2.42 -9.73
C TYR A 824 -22.52 -2.19 -11.13
N ILE A 825 -22.69 -3.24 -11.94
CA ILE A 825 -23.22 -3.08 -13.30
C ILE A 825 -24.68 -2.60 -13.27
N LEU A 826 -25.51 -3.15 -12.39
CA LEU A 826 -26.90 -2.70 -12.25
C LEU A 826 -26.99 -1.23 -11.86
N SER A 827 -26.08 -0.73 -11.02
CA SER A 827 -26.09 0.70 -10.66
C SER A 827 -25.91 1.62 -11.88
N LYS A 828 -25.10 1.20 -12.85
CA LYS A 828 -24.91 1.90 -14.12
C LYS A 828 -26.18 1.82 -14.97
N VAL A 829 -26.73 0.62 -15.11
CA VAL A 829 -27.97 0.38 -15.87
C VAL A 829 -29.12 1.24 -15.34
N THR A 830 -29.31 1.33 -14.02
CA THR A 830 -30.43 2.09 -13.43
C THR A 830 -30.34 3.59 -13.72
N VAL A 831 -29.17 4.19 -13.57
CA VAL A 831 -29.00 5.63 -13.83
C VAL A 831 -29.07 5.92 -15.33
N LEU A 832 -28.44 5.08 -16.16
CA LEU A 832 -28.54 5.21 -17.62
C LEU A 832 -29.97 4.99 -18.13
N ALA A 833 -30.75 4.10 -17.51
CA ALA A 833 -32.15 3.89 -17.87
C ALA A 833 -32.98 5.16 -17.67
N LEU A 834 -32.78 5.89 -16.57
CA LEU A 834 -33.44 7.18 -16.32
C LEU A 834 -33.07 8.23 -17.38
N LEU A 835 -31.79 8.31 -17.73
CA LEU A 835 -31.33 9.18 -18.82
C LEU A 835 -31.99 8.80 -20.16
N CYS A 836 -32.05 7.50 -20.46
CA CYS A 836 -32.64 6.98 -21.68
C CYS A 836 -34.14 7.26 -21.75
N VAL A 837 -34.89 7.21 -20.64
CA VAL A 837 -36.31 7.61 -20.63
C VAL A 837 -36.48 9.04 -21.13
N VAL A 838 -35.68 9.99 -20.62
CA VAL A 838 -35.75 11.39 -21.04
C VAL A 838 -35.36 11.55 -22.52
N GLN A 839 -34.31 10.86 -22.96
CA GLN A 839 -33.87 10.90 -24.37
C GLN A 839 -34.91 10.31 -25.32
N SER A 840 -35.50 9.17 -24.98
CA SER A 840 -36.52 8.51 -25.80
C SER A 840 -37.79 9.35 -25.89
N LEU A 841 -38.26 9.91 -24.77
CA LEU A 841 -39.41 10.82 -24.78
C LEU A 841 -39.14 12.07 -25.61
N SER A 842 -37.95 12.68 -25.47
CA SER A 842 -37.56 13.86 -26.23
C SER A 842 -37.50 13.58 -27.74
N LEU A 843 -36.82 12.50 -28.14
CA LEU A 843 -36.74 12.07 -29.53
C LEU A 843 -38.13 11.85 -30.14
N THR A 844 -38.97 11.07 -29.45
CA THR A 844 -40.33 10.77 -29.91
C THR A 844 -41.20 12.02 -29.98
N LEU A 845 -41.13 12.91 -28.98
CA LEU A 845 -41.93 14.14 -28.95
C LEU A 845 -41.58 15.08 -30.10
N VAL A 846 -40.30 15.29 -30.39
CA VAL A 846 -39.86 16.14 -31.50
C VAL A 846 -40.31 15.58 -32.85
N VAL A 847 -40.20 14.26 -33.05
CA VAL A 847 -40.66 13.61 -34.30
C VAL A 847 -42.18 13.70 -34.44
N ILE A 848 -42.94 13.42 -33.39
CA ILE A 848 -44.41 13.47 -33.41
C ILE A 848 -44.93 14.90 -33.61
N ALA A 849 -44.25 15.92 -33.07
CA ALA A 849 -44.62 17.32 -33.28
C ALA A 849 -44.64 17.72 -34.78
N ARG A 850 -43.80 17.08 -35.60
CA ARG A 850 -43.73 17.29 -37.05
C ARG A 850 -44.65 16.35 -37.84
N VAL A 851 -44.67 15.07 -37.45
CA VAL A 851 -45.21 13.96 -38.26
C VAL A 851 -46.63 13.57 -37.82
N GLY A 852 -47.11 14.10 -36.69
CA GLY A 852 -48.37 13.70 -36.05
C GLY A 852 -48.21 12.47 -35.17
N ALA A 853 -49.18 12.18 -34.31
CA ALA A 853 -49.18 10.94 -33.53
C ALA A 853 -49.92 9.82 -34.30
N PRO A 854 -49.56 8.54 -34.11
CA PRO A 854 -50.31 7.44 -34.69
C PRO A 854 -51.78 7.46 -34.22
N ASN A 855 -52.72 7.39 -35.16
CA ASN A 855 -54.16 7.49 -34.89
C ASN A 855 -54.80 6.18 -34.37
N ASP A 856 -54.06 5.07 -34.37
CA ASP A 856 -54.57 3.73 -34.06
C ASP A 856 -53.67 2.99 -33.05
N PRO A 857 -53.60 3.48 -31.81
CA PRO A 857 -52.76 2.87 -30.80
C PRO A 857 -53.33 1.56 -30.26
N LEU A 858 -52.46 0.66 -29.82
CA LEU A 858 -52.85 -0.69 -29.39
C LEU A 858 -53.14 -0.78 -27.89
N PHE A 859 -52.34 -0.09 -27.07
CA PHE A 859 -52.39 -0.17 -25.60
C PHE A 859 -52.49 1.18 -24.88
N LEU A 860 -51.82 2.22 -25.39
CA LEU A 860 -51.68 3.54 -24.74
C LEU A 860 -52.00 4.66 -25.72
N LEU A 861 -51.60 5.90 -25.45
CA LEU A 861 -51.58 6.95 -26.47
C LEU A 861 -50.50 6.60 -27.52
N GLY A 862 -50.78 6.81 -28.82
CA GLY A 862 -49.87 6.38 -29.89
C GLY A 862 -48.44 6.92 -29.76
N GLY A 863 -48.28 8.14 -29.24
CA GLY A 863 -46.96 8.68 -28.94
C GLY A 863 -46.24 8.02 -27.76
N LEU A 864 -46.96 7.58 -26.73
CA LEU A 864 -46.37 6.85 -25.60
C LEU A 864 -45.96 5.43 -26.00
N GLU A 865 -46.73 4.76 -26.85
CA GLU A 865 -46.40 3.43 -27.36
C GLU A 865 -45.10 3.45 -28.18
N LEU A 866 -44.96 4.47 -29.05
CA LEU A 866 -43.71 4.73 -29.77
C LEU A 866 -42.55 5.04 -28.82
N ALA A 867 -42.77 5.88 -27.81
CA ALA A 867 -41.73 6.23 -26.84
C ALA A 867 -41.23 4.99 -26.06
N ILE A 868 -42.12 4.05 -25.72
CA ILE A 868 -41.75 2.78 -25.08
C ILE A 868 -40.91 1.92 -26.04
N GLY A 869 -41.30 1.82 -27.31
CA GLY A 869 -40.52 1.10 -28.33
C GLY A 869 -39.12 1.67 -28.52
N VAL A 870 -39.02 3.01 -28.61
CA VAL A 870 -37.75 3.75 -28.66
C VAL A 870 -36.93 3.49 -27.40
N TRP A 871 -37.54 3.58 -26.22
CA TRP A 871 -36.86 3.35 -24.94
C TRP A 871 -36.32 1.93 -24.80
N LEU A 872 -37.11 0.90 -25.12
CA LEU A 872 -36.65 -0.49 -25.10
C LEU A 872 -35.48 -0.72 -26.08
N THR A 873 -35.51 -0.05 -27.23
CA THR A 873 -34.42 -0.07 -28.21
C THR A 873 -33.16 0.59 -27.64
N THR A 874 -33.28 1.77 -27.03
CA THR A 874 -32.18 2.46 -26.38
C THR A 874 -31.60 1.63 -25.23
N MET A 875 -32.44 0.93 -24.45
CA MET A 875 -32.00 0.03 -23.39
C MET A 875 -31.22 -1.18 -23.92
N ALA A 876 -31.64 -1.76 -25.04
CA ALA A 876 -30.86 -2.81 -25.71
C ALA A 876 -29.50 -2.26 -26.19
N GLY A 877 -29.48 -1.03 -26.70
CA GLY A 877 -28.25 -0.29 -27.00
C GLY A 877 -27.35 -0.07 -25.78
N VAL A 878 -27.91 0.24 -24.60
CA VAL A 878 -27.18 0.35 -23.32
C VAL A 878 -26.56 -0.98 -22.92
N GLY A 879 -27.30 -2.08 -23.02
CA GLY A 879 -26.77 -3.41 -22.76
C GLY A 879 -25.57 -3.71 -23.67
N MET A 880 -25.72 -3.43 -24.97
CA MET A 880 -24.67 -3.62 -25.97
C MET A 880 -23.42 -2.76 -25.69
N GLY A 881 -23.59 -1.49 -25.34
CA GLY A 881 -22.45 -0.62 -25.00
C GLY A 881 -21.77 -1.02 -23.69
N LEU A 882 -22.50 -1.48 -22.67
CA LEU A 882 -21.88 -2.05 -21.46
C LEU A 882 -21.05 -3.30 -21.77
N LEU A 883 -21.52 -4.16 -22.68
CA LEU A 883 -20.75 -5.31 -23.15
C LEU A 883 -19.45 -4.88 -23.84
N VAL A 884 -19.50 -3.87 -24.71
CA VAL A 884 -18.30 -3.26 -25.33
C VAL A 884 -17.36 -2.74 -24.26
N SER A 885 -17.90 -2.05 -23.26
CA SER A 885 -17.13 -1.48 -22.16
C SER A 885 -16.40 -2.55 -21.34
N ALA A 886 -17.06 -3.69 -21.08
CA ALA A 886 -16.48 -4.81 -20.34
C ALA A 886 -15.33 -5.50 -21.13
N LEU A 887 -15.46 -5.57 -22.46
CA LEU A 887 -14.47 -6.15 -23.37
C LEU A 887 -13.26 -5.22 -23.60
N ALA A 888 -13.48 -3.91 -23.56
CA ALA A 888 -12.43 -2.94 -23.80
C ALA A 888 -11.42 -2.87 -22.63
N SER A 889 -10.14 -2.76 -22.97
CA SER A 889 -9.09 -2.57 -21.95
C SER A 889 -9.03 -1.13 -21.44
N ASN A 890 -9.44 -0.16 -22.25
CA ASN A 890 -9.48 1.28 -21.93
C ASN A 890 -10.65 1.97 -22.66
N PRO A 891 -11.02 3.20 -22.28
CA PRO A 891 -12.15 3.93 -22.86
C PRO A 891 -12.04 4.21 -24.35
N ASP A 892 -10.84 4.49 -24.85
CA ASP A 892 -10.62 4.86 -26.25
C ASP A 892 -10.85 3.68 -27.19
N ARG A 893 -10.41 2.48 -26.80
CA ARG A 893 -10.72 1.25 -27.54
C ARG A 893 -12.21 0.95 -27.56
N ALA A 894 -12.91 1.25 -26.47
CA ALA A 894 -14.35 1.06 -26.42
C ALA A 894 -15.06 1.90 -27.49
N LEU A 895 -14.62 3.15 -27.70
CA LEU A 895 -15.15 4.00 -28.76
C LEU A 895 -14.88 3.50 -30.17
N THR A 896 -13.67 3.02 -30.44
CA THR A 896 -13.33 2.51 -31.77
C THR A 896 -14.20 1.33 -32.16
N ILE A 897 -14.68 0.56 -31.17
CA ILE A 897 -15.59 -0.58 -31.39
C ILE A 897 -17.03 -0.14 -31.68
N VAL A 898 -17.48 1.04 -31.20
CA VAL A 898 -18.88 1.48 -31.36
C VAL A 898 -19.32 1.52 -32.83
N PRO A 899 -18.60 2.19 -33.77
CA PRO A 899 -18.97 2.17 -35.19
C PRO A 899 -19.02 0.77 -35.79
N VAL A 900 -18.08 -0.11 -35.43
CA VAL A 900 -18.01 -1.49 -35.93
C VAL A 900 -19.26 -2.29 -35.58
N ILE A 901 -19.83 -2.05 -34.40
CA ILE A 901 -21.06 -2.72 -33.96
C ILE A 901 -22.31 -2.09 -34.58
N LEU A 902 -22.28 -0.79 -34.89
CA LEU A 902 -23.41 -0.09 -35.50
C LEU A 902 -23.59 -0.41 -36.99
N VAL A 903 -22.50 -0.68 -37.73
CA VAL A 903 -22.58 -1.01 -39.16
C VAL A 903 -23.52 -2.20 -39.44
N PRO A 904 -23.42 -3.36 -38.74
CA PRO A 904 -24.39 -4.44 -38.86
C PRO A 904 -25.82 -4.04 -38.53
N GLN A 905 -26.03 -3.14 -37.56
CA GLN A 905 -27.38 -2.67 -37.21
C GLN A 905 -28.02 -1.87 -38.36
N ILE A 906 -27.21 -1.15 -39.14
CA ILE A 906 -27.67 -0.39 -40.30
C ILE A 906 -27.93 -1.34 -41.48
N ILE A 907 -26.97 -2.19 -41.82
CA ILE A 907 -27.02 -3.06 -43.01
C ILE A 907 -28.11 -4.13 -42.87
N LEU A 908 -28.18 -4.79 -41.71
CA LEU A 908 -29.09 -5.91 -41.47
C LEU A 908 -30.44 -5.47 -40.90
N GLY A 909 -30.79 -4.18 -40.97
CA GLY A 909 -32.09 -3.68 -40.52
C GLY A 909 -33.25 -4.01 -41.47
N GLY A 910 -32.97 -4.44 -42.71
CA GLY A 910 -33.96 -4.91 -43.67
C GLY A 910 -34.71 -3.84 -44.45
N VAL A 911 -34.25 -2.57 -44.40
CA VAL A 911 -34.83 -1.45 -45.17
C VAL A 911 -33.91 -1.02 -46.31
N ILE A 912 -32.61 -0.84 -46.03
CA ILE A 912 -31.63 -0.44 -47.06
C ILE A 912 -31.41 -1.58 -48.07
N PHE A 913 -31.35 -2.81 -47.59
CA PHE A 913 -31.18 -4.01 -48.40
C PHE A 913 -32.29 -5.01 -48.08
N SER A 914 -32.84 -5.63 -49.12
CA SER A 914 -33.71 -6.80 -48.97
C SER A 914 -32.87 -7.97 -48.46
N LEU A 915 -33.35 -8.67 -47.43
CA LEU A 915 -32.62 -9.74 -46.77
C LEU A 915 -33.26 -11.08 -47.07
N ASP A 916 -32.57 -11.91 -47.85
CA ASP A 916 -32.96 -13.27 -48.18
C ASP A 916 -31.95 -14.29 -47.63
N GLY A 917 -32.42 -15.49 -47.30
CA GLY A 917 -31.57 -16.62 -46.87
C GLY A 917 -30.71 -16.32 -45.63
N PRO A 918 -29.37 -16.51 -45.67
CA PRO A 918 -28.49 -16.30 -44.52
C PRO A 918 -28.51 -14.87 -43.96
N GLY A 919 -28.71 -13.86 -44.80
CA GLY A 919 -28.78 -12.45 -44.38
C GLY A 919 -29.98 -12.18 -43.47
N GLN A 920 -31.11 -12.85 -43.76
CA GLN A 920 -32.31 -12.78 -42.92
C GLN A 920 -32.07 -13.42 -41.56
N ALA A 921 -31.40 -14.59 -41.52
CA ALA A 921 -31.06 -15.25 -40.26
C ALA A 921 -30.15 -14.39 -39.37
N LEU A 922 -29.15 -13.72 -39.96
CA LEU A 922 -28.25 -12.81 -39.24
C LEU A 922 -28.97 -11.56 -38.72
N SER A 923 -30.02 -11.09 -39.41
CA SER A 923 -30.81 -9.94 -38.97
C SER A 923 -31.54 -10.15 -37.65
N TYR A 924 -31.90 -11.38 -37.29
CA TYR A 924 -32.56 -11.66 -36.01
C TYR A 924 -31.67 -11.42 -34.79
N VAL A 925 -30.36 -11.25 -34.99
CA VAL A 925 -29.41 -10.90 -33.92
C VAL A 925 -29.31 -9.38 -33.73
N THR A 926 -29.77 -8.56 -34.69
CA THR A 926 -29.66 -7.11 -34.60
C THR A 926 -30.82 -6.48 -33.83
N VAL A 927 -30.50 -5.48 -33.01
CA VAL A 927 -31.47 -4.74 -32.21
C VAL A 927 -32.34 -3.88 -33.12
N SER A 928 -31.74 -3.30 -34.16
CA SER A 928 -32.43 -2.44 -35.13
C SER A 928 -33.56 -3.17 -35.86
N LYS A 929 -33.40 -4.46 -36.17
CA LYS A 929 -34.44 -5.27 -36.83
C LYS A 929 -35.70 -5.40 -35.96
N TRP A 930 -35.54 -5.81 -34.71
CA TRP A 930 -36.65 -5.96 -33.77
C TRP A 930 -37.27 -4.61 -33.38
N SER A 931 -36.46 -3.57 -33.30
CA SER A 931 -36.90 -2.19 -33.09
C SER A 931 -37.80 -1.72 -34.23
N LEU A 932 -37.35 -1.87 -35.48
CA LEU A 932 -38.12 -1.49 -36.67
C LEU A 932 -39.46 -2.24 -36.73
N ASP A 933 -39.45 -3.56 -36.52
CA ASP A 933 -40.67 -4.36 -36.52
C ASP A 933 -41.65 -3.93 -35.41
N GLY A 934 -41.14 -3.59 -34.22
CA GLY A 934 -41.95 -3.08 -33.11
C GLY A 934 -42.53 -1.70 -33.38
N LEU A 935 -41.71 -0.76 -33.85
CA LEU A 935 -42.14 0.60 -34.19
C LEU A 935 -43.14 0.59 -35.36
N GLY A 936 -42.91 -0.22 -36.39
CA GLY A 936 -43.83 -0.39 -37.52
C GLY A 936 -45.16 -1.02 -37.10
N THR A 937 -45.15 -1.95 -36.14
CA THR A 937 -46.39 -2.51 -35.57
C THR A 937 -47.19 -1.44 -34.81
N SER A 938 -46.48 -0.57 -34.08
CA SER A 938 -47.07 0.53 -33.32
C SER A 938 -47.69 1.62 -34.20
N THR A 939 -47.05 1.97 -35.31
CA THR A 939 -47.61 2.92 -36.29
C THR A 939 -48.61 2.31 -37.26
N ASN A 940 -48.84 0.99 -37.19
CA ASN A 940 -49.64 0.24 -38.17
C ASN A 940 -49.16 0.45 -39.62
N LEU A 941 -47.87 0.19 -39.87
CA LEU A 941 -47.27 0.39 -41.19
C LEU A 941 -48.04 -0.31 -42.32
N ASN A 942 -48.56 -1.52 -42.06
CA ASN A 942 -49.36 -2.29 -43.02
C ASN A 942 -50.68 -1.58 -43.38
N ARG A 943 -51.29 -0.82 -42.45
CA ARG A 943 -52.46 0.02 -42.75
C ARG A 943 -52.14 1.19 -43.67
N LEU A 944 -50.98 1.81 -43.44
CA LEU A 944 -50.51 2.91 -44.27
C LEU A 944 -50.20 2.39 -45.68
N GLU A 945 -49.59 1.21 -45.80
CA GLU A 945 -49.36 0.52 -47.08
C GLU A 945 -50.67 0.19 -47.81
N TYR A 946 -51.67 -0.35 -47.09
CA TYR A 946 -53.01 -0.55 -47.63
C TYR A 946 -53.63 0.74 -48.17
N TYR A 947 -53.60 1.82 -47.38
CA TYR A 947 -54.21 3.09 -47.74
C TYR A 947 -53.55 3.70 -48.99
N ALA A 948 -52.21 3.64 -49.08
CA ALA A 948 -51.45 4.13 -50.22
C ALA A 948 -51.77 3.36 -51.51
N ILE A 949 -51.84 2.02 -51.44
CA ILE A 949 -52.08 1.18 -52.63
C ILE A 949 -53.55 1.28 -53.06
N ASN A 950 -54.50 1.05 -52.15
CA ASN A 950 -55.92 0.96 -52.50
C ASN A 950 -56.63 2.30 -52.66
N LYS A 951 -56.22 3.34 -51.94
CA LYS A 951 -56.94 4.62 -51.96
C LYS A 951 -56.23 5.71 -52.75
N MET A 952 -54.90 5.62 -52.92
CA MET A 952 -54.11 6.57 -53.73
C MET A 952 -53.59 5.99 -55.05
N GLY A 953 -53.72 4.69 -55.29
CA GLY A 953 -53.28 4.05 -56.54
C GLY A 953 -51.77 3.97 -56.71
N LEU A 954 -51.01 4.02 -55.61
CA LEU A 954 -49.55 3.90 -55.63
C LEU A 954 -49.12 2.44 -55.83
N PRO A 955 -48.04 2.17 -56.59
CA PRO A 955 -47.54 0.80 -56.78
C PRO A 955 -47.04 0.21 -55.45
N PRO A 956 -47.18 -1.12 -55.24
CA PRO A 956 -46.71 -1.78 -54.03
C PRO A 956 -45.20 -1.65 -53.88
N THR A 957 -44.74 -1.64 -52.62
CA THR A 957 -43.33 -1.50 -52.28
C THR A 957 -42.53 -2.69 -52.83
N PRO A 958 -41.36 -2.50 -53.48
CA PRO A 958 -40.63 -3.59 -54.15
C PRO A 958 -40.17 -4.75 -53.24
N GLN A 959 -40.20 -4.54 -51.92
CA GLN A 959 -39.59 -5.44 -50.92
C GLN A 959 -40.55 -6.49 -50.35
N LYS A 960 -41.87 -6.42 -50.63
CA LYS A 960 -42.86 -7.46 -50.28
C LYS A 960 -44.11 -7.34 -51.16
N ALA A 961 -44.65 -8.48 -51.62
CA ALA A 961 -45.96 -8.52 -52.25
C ALA A 961 -47.05 -8.31 -51.17
N PHE A 962 -47.36 -7.06 -50.85
CA PHE A 962 -48.53 -6.72 -50.05
C PHE A 962 -49.77 -6.90 -50.94
N ASP A 963 -50.61 -7.90 -50.65
CA ASP A 963 -51.90 -8.08 -51.36
C ASP A 963 -52.99 -7.23 -50.68
N PRO A 964 -53.44 -6.12 -51.30
CA PRO A 964 -54.45 -5.26 -50.70
C PRO A 964 -55.83 -5.90 -50.65
N ALA A 965 -56.10 -6.98 -51.40
CA ALA A 965 -57.41 -7.64 -51.41
C ALA A 965 -57.66 -8.47 -50.14
N ASN A 966 -56.58 -8.86 -49.44
CA ASN A 966 -56.61 -9.69 -48.24
C ASN A 966 -56.40 -8.90 -46.93
N TYR A 967 -56.35 -7.55 -46.98
CA TYR A 967 -56.22 -6.70 -45.79
C TYR A 967 -57.61 -6.31 -45.25
N ASP A 968 -57.94 -6.73 -44.02
CA ASP A 968 -59.24 -6.46 -43.39
C ASP A 968 -59.33 -5.04 -42.81
N LEU A 969 -60.43 -4.34 -43.12
CA LEU A 969 -60.78 -3.02 -42.58
C LEU A 969 -61.60 -3.10 -41.28
N SER A 970 -62.03 -4.31 -40.89
CA SER A 970 -62.87 -4.57 -39.71
C SER A 970 -62.06 -5.26 -38.59
N PRO A 971 -62.21 -4.88 -37.29
CA PRO A 971 -61.37 -5.43 -36.21
C PRO A 971 -61.66 -6.88 -35.81
N GLN A 972 -62.50 -7.64 -36.51
CA GLN A 972 -63.15 -8.84 -35.94
C GLN A 972 -63.34 -10.05 -36.89
N LYS A 973 -62.67 -10.17 -38.04
CA LYS A 973 -62.89 -11.35 -38.89
C LYS A 973 -61.62 -11.98 -39.50
N ASP A 974 -61.29 -13.17 -39.02
CA ASP A 974 -60.26 -14.04 -39.59
C ASP A 974 -60.55 -14.42 -41.04
N LYS A 975 -59.60 -14.13 -41.94
CA LYS A 975 -59.45 -14.82 -43.23
C LYS A 975 -57.98 -15.10 -43.51
N LYS A 976 -57.77 -16.21 -44.22
CA LYS A 976 -56.67 -17.15 -43.98
C LYS A 976 -55.39 -16.90 -44.76
N ASP A 977 -55.32 -15.93 -45.68
CA ASP A 977 -54.20 -15.87 -46.66
C ASP A 977 -53.62 -14.46 -46.93
N ASN A 978 -53.50 -13.62 -45.89
CA ASN A 978 -52.40 -12.67 -45.75
C ASN A 978 -51.98 -12.65 -44.28
N GLU A 979 -50.67 -12.63 -43.98
CA GLU A 979 -50.11 -12.14 -42.71
C GLU A 979 -50.88 -12.53 -41.44
N SER A 980 -50.52 -13.62 -40.74
CA SER A 980 -51.11 -14.03 -39.44
C SER A 980 -51.51 -12.83 -38.54
N GLN A 981 -52.76 -12.36 -38.64
CA GLN A 981 -53.30 -11.19 -37.93
C GLN A 981 -54.02 -11.61 -36.64
N ASP A 982 -53.55 -12.68 -36.00
CA ASP A 982 -53.93 -12.99 -34.63
C ASP A 982 -53.14 -12.09 -33.66
N SER A 983 -53.69 -10.90 -33.48
CA SER A 983 -53.40 -9.90 -32.45
C SER A 983 -52.10 -9.08 -32.62
N ARG A 984 -52.17 -7.94 -33.33
CA ARG A 984 -51.14 -6.87 -33.35
C ARG A 984 -50.57 -6.55 -31.95
N ARG A 985 -51.42 -6.66 -30.92
CA ARG A 985 -51.05 -6.54 -29.50
C ARG A 985 -50.05 -7.61 -29.06
N VAL A 986 -50.32 -8.87 -29.36
CA VAL A 986 -49.41 -10.00 -29.10
C VAL A 986 -48.11 -9.82 -29.87
N HIS A 987 -48.22 -9.41 -31.14
CA HIS A 987 -47.04 -9.14 -31.94
C HIS A 987 -46.14 -8.07 -31.33
N LEU A 988 -46.69 -6.91 -30.96
CA LEU A 988 -45.93 -5.84 -30.31
C LEU A 988 -45.30 -6.28 -28.99
N LEU A 989 -46.05 -6.97 -28.13
CA LEU A 989 -45.55 -7.50 -26.86
C LEU A 989 -44.38 -8.48 -27.06
N ILE A 990 -44.42 -9.32 -28.08
CA ILE A 990 -43.30 -10.21 -28.43
C ILE A 990 -42.05 -9.39 -28.79
N ARG A 991 -42.17 -8.34 -29.62
CA ARG A 991 -41.02 -7.52 -30.04
C ARG A 991 -40.44 -6.76 -28.85
N TRP A 992 -41.30 -6.18 -28.00
CA TRP A 992 -40.89 -5.54 -26.76
C TRP A 992 -40.19 -6.53 -25.81
N SER A 993 -40.72 -7.75 -25.69
CA SER A 993 -40.12 -8.80 -24.87
C SER A 993 -38.77 -9.25 -25.41
N ILE A 994 -38.59 -9.31 -26.73
CA ILE A 994 -37.31 -9.62 -27.37
C ILE A 994 -36.29 -8.51 -27.10
N LEU A 995 -36.66 -7.23 -27.27
CA LEU A 995 -35.77 -6.11 -26.97
C LEU A 995 -35.36 -6.08 -25.48
N ALA A 996 -36.30 -6.34 -24.57
CA ALA A 996 -36.02 -6.50 -23.16
C ALA A 996 -35.10 -7.71 -22.89
N GLY A 997 -35.35 -8.85 -23.55
CA GLY A 997 -34.53 -10.04 -23.48
C GLY A 997 -33.10 -9.82 -23.97
N MET A 998 -32.91 -9.11 -25.08
CA MET A 998 -31.60 -8.70 -25.60
C MET A 998 -30.86 -7.80 -24.60
N THR A 999 -31.57 -6.86 -23.97
CA THR A 999 -31.01 -6.01 -22.91
C THR A 999 -30.46 -6.85 -21.75
N ILE A 1000 -31.27 -7.80 -21.25
CA ILE A 1000 -30.88 -8.71 -20.16
C ILE A 1000 -29.70 -9.59 -20.58
N LEU A 1001 -29.72 -10.13 -21.81
CA LEU A 1001 -28.66 -10.95 -22.35
C LEU A 1001 -27.32 -10.19 -22.39
N PHE A 1002 -27.30 -8.98 -22.96
CA PHE A 1002 -26.08 -8.19 -23.04
C PHE A 1002 -25.54 -7.78 -21.66
N ILE A 1003 -26.42 -7.40 -20.72
CA ILE A 1003 -26.03 -7.12 -19.33
C ILE A 1003 -25.47 -8.37 -18.65
N GLY A 1004 -26.08 -9.54 -18.87
CA GLY A 1004 -25.61 -10.83 -18.36
C GLY A 1004 -24.22 -11.20 -18.89
N LEU A 1005 -23.99 -11.01 -20.19
CA LEU A 1005 -22.68 -11.20 -20.81
C LEU A 1005 -21.64 -10.21 -20.27
N ALA A 1006 -21.99 -8.92 -20.14
CA ALA A 1006 -21.11 -7.92 -19.54
C ALA A 1006 -20.71 -8.31 -18.10
N CYS A 1007 -21.66 -8.81 -17.29
CA CYS A 1007 -21.37 -9.35 -15.96
C CYS A 1007 -20.44 -10.56 -16.00
N GLN A 1008 -20.61 -11.46 -16.97
CA GLN A 1008 -19.77 -12.65 -17.11
C GLN A 1008 -18.34 -12.30 -17.53
N PHE A 1009 -18.16 -11.40 -18.50
CA PHE A 1009 -16.85 -10.93 -18.92
C PHE A 1009 -16.13 -10.17 -17.80
N GLN A 1010 -16.85 -9.31 -17.06
CA GLN A 1010 -16.28 -8.62 -15.91
C GLN A 1010 -15.81 -9.61 -14.82
N LYS A 1011 -16.63 -10.64 -14.51
CA LYS A 1011 -16.22 -11.71 -13.57
C LYS A 1011 -15.05 -12.55 -14.06
N ARG A 1012 -14.90 -12.78 -15.37
CA ARG A 1012 -13.74 -13.48 -15.93
C ARG A 1012 -12.48 -12.63 -15.78
N ARG A 1013 -12.58 -11.32 -16.01
CA ARG A 1013 -11.50 -10.34 -15.83
C ARG A 1013 -11.08 -10.15 -14.37
N ASP A 1014 -11.93 -10.50 -13.39
CA ASP A 1014 -11.55 -10.56 -11.97
C ASP A 1014 -10.65 -11.76 -11.63
N LYS A 1015 -10.74 -12.85 -12.39
CA LYS A 1015 -10.02 -14.11 -12.12
C LYS A 1015 -8.66 -14.20 -12.81
N ALA A 1016 -8.46 -13.39 -13.85
CA ALA A 1016 -7.22 -13.25 -14.61
C ALA A 1016 -6.43 -12.06 -14.08
#